data_AF-A0A448YPH7-F1
#
_entry.id   AF-A0A448YPH7-F1
#
_cell.length_a   1.000
_cell.length_b   1.000
_cell.length_c   1.000
_cell.angle_alpha   90.00
_cell.angle_beta   90.00
_cell.angle_gamma   90.00
#
_symmetry.space_group_name_H-M   'P 1'
#
loop_
_entity.id
_entity.type
_entity.pdbx_description
1 polymer ?
#
loop_
_entity_poly.entity_id
_entity_poly.type
_entity_poly.pdbx_seq_one_letter_code
_entity_poly.pdbx_strand_id
1 'polypeptide(L)'
;MIRIPLKVPWKRRLETIVVMVHSTSLVLFTFLFFFLWCFPVLWPFMTIYTIFFFLLDRTPANGNSPRRYSTWVRNLGIYQYLSSYFPITLHKTVDLKPTFVTKSREVQVYNTVLRYILPDFVLSVLFRLYLIGKTTKSIPVRVRNGPRYVFGYHPHGVIAMGITGGFTMEGANFSNLFPGIRCFVTTLVNQFTLPFYRDYLMSLGVTSVTKKNLKSILRQDNSIVIVVGGATESLYSRPGLNTLVLRKRKGFIKLALEMCGVSDSDKFTSADDDIALVPVYGFGENNIYDVYYTNDSSNSSDGYIRRVLRYWQLWLKRKSGFTLPIVVSRGIFNYDFGVLPFRRPIDVVFGEPIAVKRMYGNKPGDAVTDEELAYYHGLYVEQLVRMFERNRGKYLTKWDKGLEIVDYTRRLQTLAVFTHASSIIVLPWLFFYLWTIPLFWPFLLYYTIFRYWCDKSLSNGANIRRKSSFVRNLPIYRYFCDYFPIRLHKTVDLIPTFTTTTVQRQRYSWLVTWFVPTFLRPLLFRLGLISKHREPVSKEVRTGPRYMFCYHPHGVIAFGITGAFVGEGLQISQFFPGIHCFLLTLINQFMLPFYRDYIMALGVGLVTRKGIAALLSRDQSVAIVIGGASESLLAKPGRNSIVLNRRKGFIKMALRMTGISKTSTIKDDEDDLCIVPVYGFGENDIYDVFYTGLDDPHHRNENERAWKRVLGLIQAWLKRKLGFTLPVIMSRGILNYDCGLLPYRRPVNVVFGRPIPIKRLYGNKPGDPVTTEEVQYYHGVYVKALKTLFADNKAAFLPEWDEDLKIIE
;
A
#
# COMPACT_ATOMS: atom_id res chain seq x y z
N MET A 1 3.84 44.26 -20.80
CA MET A 1 3.04 44.95 -21.84
C MET A 1 2.06 43.93 -22.42
N ILE A 2 0.80 43.93 -21.97
CA ILE A 2 -0.21 42.92 -22.32
C ILE A 2 -0.61 43.14 -23.79
N ARG A 3 -0.18 42.26 -24.71
CA ARG A 3 -0.60 42.33 -26.11
C ARG A 3 -2.01 41.74 -26.23
N ILE A 4 -3.03 42.58 -26.24
CA ILE A 4 -4.41 42.17 -26.54
C ILE A 4 -4.56 42.12 -28.06
N PRO A 5 -4.70 40.94 -28.70
CA PRO A 5 -4.92 40.88 -30.13
C PRO A 5 -6.34 41.38 -30.45
N LEU A 6 -6.46 42.62 -30.93
CA LEU A 6 -7.76 43.22 -31.30
C LEU A 6 -8.42 42.50 -32.50
N LYS A 7 -7.66 41.74 -33.29
CA LYS A 7 -8.12 40.99 -34.49
C LYS A 7 -8.38 39.48 -34.21
N VAL A 8 -9.17 39.14 -33.19
CA VAL A 8 -9.62 37.74 -32.96
C VAL A 8 -10.99 37.48 -33.60
N PRO A 9 -11.15 36.47 -34.48
CA PRO A 9 -12.42 36.13 -35.12
C PRO A 9 -13.55 35.84 -34.12
N TRP A 10 -14.80 36.15 -34.49
CA TRP A 10 -15.98 35.96 -33.63
C TRP A 10 -16.14 34.53 -33.13
N LYS A 11 -15.91 33.53 -34.00
CA LYS A 11 -15.93 32.11 -33.63
C LYS A 11 -15.00 31.81 -32.44
N ARG A 12 -13.76 32.32 -32.47
CA ARG A 12 -12.80 32.13 -31.36
C ARG A 12 -13.23 32.84 -30.07
N ARG A 13 -13.96 33.96 -30.18
CA ARG A 13 -14.53 34.63 -28.99
C ARG A 13 -15.62 33.78 -28.35
N LEU A 14 -16.54 33.22 -29.16
CA LEU A 14 -17.57 32.30 -28.69
C LEU A 14 -16.99 31.06 -28.03
N GLU A 15 -15.97 30.43 -28.62
CA GLU A 15 -15.23 29.31 -28.01
C GLU A 15 -14.66 29.69 -26.63
N THR A 16 -14.06 30.88 -26.51
CA THR A 16 -13.53 31.36 -25.22
C THR A 16 -14.65 31.59 -24.21
N ILE A 17 -15.77 32.20 -24.63
CA ILE A 17 -16.91 32.49 -23.76
C ILE A 17 -17.53 31.19 -23.23
N VAL A 18 -17.75 30.20 -24.11
CA VAL A 18 -18.34 28.91 -23.70
C VAL A 18 -17.43 28.18 -22.70
N VAL A 19 -16.12 28.13 -22.97
CA VAL A 19 -15.16 27.52 -22.04
C VAL A 19 -15.09 28.28 -20.73
N MET A 20 -15.16 29.62 -20.76
CA MET A 20 -15.20 30.45 -19.56
C MET A 20 -16.45 30.15 -18.72
N VAL A 21 -17.64 30.22 -19.32
CA VAL A 21 -18.93 29.94 -18.66
C VAL A 21 -18.94 28.54 -18.06
N HIS A 22 -18.42 27.54 -18.78
CA HIS A 22 -18.33 26.19 -18.24
C HIS A 22 -17.33 26.08 -17.08
N SER A 23 -16.13 26.62 -17.23
CA SER A 23 -15.07 26.54 -16.21
C SER A 23 -15.42 27.31 -14.93
N THR A 24 -16.24 28.36 -15.04
CA THR A 24 -16.73 29.16 -13.90
C THR A 24 -18.15 28.82 -13.47
N SER A 25 -18.77 27.80 -14.09
CA SER A 25 -20.18 27.44 -13.86
C SER A 25 -20.52 27.22 -12.39
N LEU A 26 -19.65 26.56 -11.62
CA LEU A 26 -19.82 26.38 -10.19
C LEU A 26 -20.04 27.72 -9.47
N VAL A 27 -19.20 28.71 -9.77
CA VAL A 27 -19.29 30.05 -9.17
C VAL A 27 -20.53 30.78 -9.69
N LEU A 28 -20.79 30.72 -10.99
CA LEU A 28 -21.92 31.40 -11.64
C LEU A 28 -23.27 30.91 -11.11
N PHE A 29 -23.48 29.59 -11.03
CA PHE A 29 -24.74 29.02 -10.52
C PHE A 29 -24.91 29.26 -9.02
N THR A 30 -23.83 29.22 -8.24
CA THR A 30 -23.88 29.54 -6.81
C THR A 30 -24.23 31.01 -6.59
N PHE A 31 -23.59 31.91 -7.34
CA PHE A 31 -23.91 33.34 -7.33
C PHE A 31 -25.36 33.58 -7.73
N LEU A 32 -25.83 32.95 -8.82
CA LEU A 32 -27.21 33.05 -9.28
C LEU A 32 -28.19 32.63 -8.18
N PHE A 33 -27.95 31.51 -7.48
CA PHE A 33 -28.80 31.08 -6.37
C PHE A 33 -28.95 32.16 -5.29
N PHE A 34 -27.85 32.72 -4.80
CA PHE A 34 -27.90 33.77 -3.78
C PHE A 34 -28.48 35.08 -4.32
N PHE A 35 -28.18 35.41 -5.58
CA PHE A 35 -28.73 36.59 -6.24
C PHE A 35 -30.25 36.52 -6.35
N LEU A 36 -30.83 35.36 -6.72
CA LEU A 36 -32.28 35.20 -6.77
C LEU A 36 -32.95 35.32 -5.38
N TRP A 37 -32.26 34.93 -4.30
CA TRP A 37 -32.72 35.15 -2.93
C TRP A 37 -32.77 36.64 -2.54
N CYS A 38 -32.06 37.53 -3.22
CA CYS A 38 -32.13 38.97 -2.97
C CYS A 38 -33.46 39.60 -3.43
N PHE A 39 -34.31 38.88 -4.18
CA PHE A 39 -35.58 39.39 -4.69
C PHE A 39 -36.78 38.75 -3.96
N PRO A 40 -37.51 39.51 -3.11
CA PRO A 40 -38.63 38.98 -2.33
C PRO A 40 -39.73 38.31 -3.16
N VAL A 41 -39.99 38.81 -4.38
CA VAL A 41 -40.97 38.24 -5.31
C VAL A 41 -40.65 36.78 -5.66
N LEU A 42 -39.38 36.37 -5.61
CA LEU A 42 -38.94 35.01 -5.91
C LEU A 42 -38.91 34.09 -4.68
N TRP A 43 -39.09 34.63 -3.47
CA TRP A 43 -38.97 33.84 -2.23
C TRP A 43 -39.87 32.62 -2.16
N PRO A 44 -41.15 32.65 -2.59
CA PRO A 44 -41.99 31.44 -2.55
C PRO A 44 -41.38 30.30 -3.37
N PHE A 45 -40.92 30.59 -4.58
CA PHE A 45 -40.29 29.62 -5.48
C PHE A 45 -38.95 29.14 -4.93
N MET A 46 -38.11 30.06 -4.45
CA MET A 46 -36.79 29.74 -3.89
C MET A 46 -36.90 28.92 -2.61
N THR A 47 -37.91 29.19 -1.78
CA THR A 47 -38.20 28.44 -0.55
C THR A 47 -38.62 27.02 -0.88
N ILE A 48 -39.56 26.83 -1.80
CA ILE A 48 -40.01 25.50 -2.26
C ILE A 48 -38.82 24.71 -2.83
N TYR A 49 -38.03 25.33 -3.72
CA TYR A 49 -36.84 24.71 -4.29
C TYR A 49 -35.83 24.30 -3.22
N THR A 50 -35.54 25.19 -2.26
CA THR A 50 -34.54 24.95 -1.21
C THR A 50 -34.97 23.85 -0.24
N ILE A 51 -36.26 23.82 0.14
CA ILE A 51 -36.85 22.74 0.96
C ILE A 51 -36.74 21.40 0.22
N PHE A 52 -37.16 21.36 -1.05
CA PHE A 52 -37.04 20.15 -1.87
C PHE A 52 -35.58 19.69 -2.00
N PHE A 53 -34.66 20.63 -2.25
CA PHE A 53 -33.23 20.37 -2.42
C PHE A 53 -32.57 19.77 -1.18
N PHE A 54 -32.79 20.36 0.01
CA PHE A 54 -32.08 19.95 1.24
C PHE A 54 -32.74 18.77 1.95
N LEU A 55 -34.07 18.69 1.95
CA LEU A 55 -34.81 17.71 2.76
C LEU A 55 -35.22 16.47 1.95
N LEU A 56 -35.58 16.63 0.68
CA LEU A 56 -36.25 15.56 -0.08
C LEU A 56 -35.34 14.94 -1.16
N ASP A 57 -34.59 15.75 -1.90
CA ASP A 57 -33.93 15.28 -3.11
C ASP A 57 -32.50 14.76 -2.84
N ARG A 58 -32.35 13.43 -2.78
CA ARG A 58 -31.05 12.71 -2.69
C ARG A 58 -30.61 12.06 -4.02
N THR A 59 -31.21 12.45 -5.13
CA THR A 59 -30.98 11.91 -6.49
C THR A 59 -29.52 11.65 -6.91
N PRO A 60 -28.52 12.51 -6.62
CA PRO A 60 -27.16 12.31 -7.10
C PRO A 60 -26.43 11.14 -6.41
N ALA A 61 -26.95 10.61 -5.29
CA ALA A 61 -26.28 9.59 -4.49
C ALA A 61 -27.10 8.31 -4.25
N ASN A 62 -28.31 8.20 -4.81
CA ASN A 62 -29.22 7.06 -4.59
C ASN A 62 -29.57 6.28 -5.86
N GLY A 63 -28.90 6.56 -6.99
CA GLY A 63 -29.12 5.89 -8.27
C GLY A 63 -30.22 6.48 -9.14
N ASN A 64 -30.91 7.54 -8.70
CA ASN A 64 -31.97 8.18 -9.50
C ASN A 64 -31.46 9.21 -10.51
N SER A 65 -30.15 9.42 -10.62
CA SER A 65 -29.53 10.36 -11.57
C SER A 65 -30.01 10.17 -13.03
N PRO A 66 -30.27 8.94 -13.53
CA PRO A 66 -30.85 8.75 -14.86
C PRO A 66 -32.20 9.42 -15.12
N ARG A 67 -32.96 9.78 -14.07
CA ARG A 67 -34.24 10.51 -14.18
C ARG A 67 -34.07 12.00 -14.48
N ARG A 68 -32.91 12.58 -14.13
CA ARG A 68 -32.60 14.00 -14.32
C ARG A 68 -31.74 14.25 -15.56
N TYR A 69 -31.29 13.19 -16.22
CA TYR A 69 -30.56 13.20 -17.48
C TYR A 69 -31.41 13.82 -18.60
N SER A 70 -30.87 14.80 -19.31
CA SER A 70 -31.55 15.44 -20.44
C SER A 70 -30.74 15.32 -21.73
N THR A 71 -31.29 14.61 -22.72
CA THR A 71 -30.70 14.54 -24.07
C THR A 71 -30.69 15.91 -24.74
N TRP A 72 -31.72 16.73 -24.49
CA TRP A 72 -31.81 18.08 -25.04
C TRP A 72 -30.67 18.96 -24.53
N VAL A 73 -30.43 18.99 -23.20
CA VAL A 73 -29.36 19.80 -22.63
C VAL A 73 -28.00 19.35 -23.17
N ARG A 74 -27.74 18.04 -23.25
CA ARG A 74 -26.47 17.49 -23.76
C ARG A 74 -26.20 17.80 -25.24
N ASN A 75 -27.25 18.01 -26.03
CA ASN A 75 -27.20 18.29 -27.47
C ASN A 75 -27.22 19.78 -27.80
N LEU A 76 -27.10 20.69 -26.81
CA LEU A 76 -27.06 22.12 -27.09
C LEU A 76 -25.85 22.45 -27.97
N GLY A 77 -26.10 23.15 -29.09
CA GLY A 77 -25.08 23.47 -30.10
C GLY A 77 -23.90 24.30 -29.56
N ILE A 78 -24.07 24.97 -28.41
CA ILE A 78 -22.99 25.70 -27.74
C ILE A 78 -21.79 24.80 -27.38
N TYR A 79 -22.00 23.50 -27.17
CA TYR A 79 -20.92 22.59 -26.78
C TYR A 79 -19.97 22.23 -27.93
N GLN A 80 -20.37 22.45 -29.19
CA GLN A 80 -19.47 22.33 -30.33
C GLN A 80 -18.32 23.35 -30.24
N TYR A 81 -18.56 24.54 -29.67
CA TYR A 81 -17.52 25.53 -29.43
C TYR A 81 -16.55 25.11 -28.33
N LEU A 82 -17.00 24.35 -27.34
CA LEU A 82 -16.13 23.78 -26.30
C LEU A 82 -15.19 22.73 -26.89
N SER A 83 -15.74 21.79 -27.69
CA SER A 83 -14.92 20.80 -28.39
C SER A 83 -13.99 21.42 -29.43
N SER A 84 -14.41 22.52 -30.08
CA SER A 84 -13.56 23.28 -31.03
C SER A 84 -12.46 24.09 -30.34
N TYR A 85 -12.62 24.46 -29.06
CA TYR A 85 -11.59 25.21 -28.32
C TYR A 85 -10.36 24.35 -28.00
N PHE A 86 -10.58 23.09 -27.64
CA PHE A 86 -9.55 22.09 -27.29
C PHE A 86 -9.30 21.04 -28.38
N PRO A 87 -9.68 21.31 -29.64
CA PRO A 87 -9.96 20.28 -30.65
C PRO A 87 -10.16 18.84 -30.10
N ILE A 88 -11.29 18.57 -29.44
CA ILE A 88 -11.55 17.28 -28.79
C ILE A 88 -11.98 16.25 -29.83
N THR A 89 -11.24 15.14 -29.90
CA THR A 89 -11.47 14.03 -30.84
C THR A 89 -11.57 12.71 -30.07
N LEU A 90 -12.49 11.84 -30.50
CA LEU A 90 -12.72 10.54 -29.88
C LEU A 90 -12.25 9.43 -30.82
N HIS A 91 -11.37 8.56 -30.34
CA HIS A 91 -10.75 7.48 -31.11
C HIS A 91 -11.07 6.13 -30.48
N LYS A 92 -11.79 5.27 -31.18
CA LYS A 92 -12.03 3.89 -30.75
C LYS A 92 -10.95 2.97 -31.32
N THR A 93 -10.35 2.14 -30.46
CA THR A 93 -9.45 1.06 -30.92
C THR A 93 -10.22 -0.15 -31.43
N VAL A 94 -11.42 -0.39 -30.87
CA VAL A 94 -12.34 -1.46 -31.25
C VAL A 94 -13.79 -0.98 -31.14
N ASP A 95 -14.69 -1.61 -31.89
CA ASP A 95 -16.12 -1.38 -31.76
C ASP A 95 -16.68 -1.97 -30.46
N LEU A 96 -17.37 -1.15 -29.68
CA LEU A 96 -18.06 -1.60 -28.46
C LEU A 96 -19.49 -2.01 -28.81
N LYS A 97 -19.91 -3.18 -28.30
CA LYS A 97 -21.26 -3.69 -28.48
C LYS A 97 -22.29 -2.77 -27.78
N PRO A 98 -23.36 -2.33 -28.47
CA PRO A 98 -24.40 -1.50 -27.86
C PRO A 98 -25.04 -2.17 -26.65
N THR A 99 -25.08 -1.48 -25.51
CA THR A 99 -25.79 -1.96 -24.32
C THR A 99 -27.29 -2.03 -24.58
N PHE A 100 -27.84 -1.06 -25.30
CA PHE A 100 -29.25 -0.97 -25.66
C PHE A 100 -29.46 -0.91 -27.16
N VAL A 101 -30.52 -1.57 -27.63
CA VAL A 101 -31.08 -1.42 -28.98
C VAL A 101 -32.50 -0.88 -28.89
N THR A 102 -32.91 -0.09 -29.87
CA THR A 102 -34.28 0.42 -29.94
C THR A 102 -35.17 -0.59 -30.66
N LYS A 103 -36.20 -1.09 -29.96
CA LYS A 103 -37.26 -1.91 -30.55
C LYS A 103 -38.59 -1.16 -30.48
N SER A 104 -39.42 -1.28 -31.50
CA SER A 104 -40.80 -0.77 -31.46
C SER A 104 -41.65 -1.64 -30.54
N ARG A 105 -42.29 -1.03 -29.55
CA ARG A 105 -43.33 -1.68 -28.75
C ARG A 105 -44.65 -0.98 -29.02
N GLU A 106 -45.65 -1.77 -29.35
CA GLU A 106 -47.02 -1.27 -29.48
C GLU A 106 -47.61 -1.05 -28.09
N VAL A 107 -48.08 0.17 -27.83
CA VAL A 107 -48.69 0.56 -26.56
C VAL A 107 -50.04 1.20 -26.86
N GLN A 108 -51.06 0.85 -26.08
CA GLN A 108 -52.36 1.51 -26.16
C GLN A 108 -52.34 2.83 -25.41
N VAL A 109 -52.65 3.93 -26.09
CA VAL A 109 -52.68 5.28 -25.54
C VAL A 109 -54.08 5.88 -25.73
N TYR A 110 -54.57 6.65 -24.75
CA TYR A 110 -55.85 7.34 -24.88
C TYR A 110 -55.87 8.28 -26.10
N ASN A 111 -56.94 8.25 -26.88
CA ASN A 111 -57.14 9.03 -28.10
C ASN A 111 -57.75 10.40 -27.80
N THR A 112 -57.13 11.15 -26.89
CA THR A 112 -57.56 12.50 -26.53
C THR A 112 -56.36 13.37 -26.19
N VAL A 113 -56.47 14.67 -26.47
CA VAL A 113 -55.47 15.68 -26.08
C VAL A 113 -55.41 15.84 -24.56
N LEU A 114 -56.51 15.54 -23.86
CA LEU A 114 -56.59 15.57 -22.40
C LEU A 114 -55.56 14.66 -21.72
N ARG A 115 -54.99 13.67 -22.43
CA ARG A 115 -53.94 12.78 -21.92
C ARG A 115 -52.65 13.50 -21.50
N TYR A 116 -52.44 14.72 -22.00
CA TYR A 116 -51.26 15.52 -21.67
C TYR A 116 -51.48 16.43 -20.46
N ILE A 117 -52.71 16.54 -19.98
CA ILE A 117 -53.14 17.51 -18.96
C ILE A 117 -53.69 16.79 -17.72
N LEU A 118 -54.48 15.73 -17.92
CA LEU A 118 -55.15 15.01 -16.86
C LEU A 118 -54.31 13.83 -16.33
N PRO A 119 -54.34 13.56 -15.01
CA PRO A 119 -53.72 12.36 -14.44
C PRO A 119 -54.29 11.06 -15.01
N ASP A 120 -53.48 10.00 -15.08
CA ASP A 120 -53.84 8.70 -15.64
C ASP A 120 -55.12 8.10 -15.02
N PHE A 121 -55.36 8.35 -13.73
CA PHE A 121 -56.57 7.90 -13.05
C PHE A 121 -57.83 8.56 -13.64
N VAL A 122 -57.79 9.86 -13.96
CA VAL A 122 -58.93 10.58 -14.54
C VAL A 122 -59.22 10.07 -15.95
N LEU A 123 -58.18 9.85 -16.76
CA LEU A 123 -58.31 9.26 -18.09
C LEU A 123 -58.89 7.83 -18.01
N SER A 124 -58.51 7.05 -17.00
CA SER A 124 -59.06 5.71 -16.79
C SER A 124 -60.55 5.72 -16.47
N VAL A 125 -61.05 6.76 -15.78
CA VAL A 125 -62.48 6.92 -15.47
C VAL A 125 -63.23 7.35 -16.72
N LEU A 126 -62.73 8.36 -17.45
CA LEU A 126 -63.32 8.82 -18.71
C LEU A 126 -63.42 7.69 -19.75
N PHE A 127 -62.40 6.83 -19.81
CA PHE A 127 -62.40 5.65 -20.69
C PHE A 127 -63.47 4.61 -20.27
N ARG A 128 -63.63 4.36 -18.96
CA ARG A 128 -64.67 3.46 -18.43
C ARG A 128 -66.09 3.99 -18.62
N LEU A 129 -66.25 5.30 -18.66
CA LEU A 129 -67.52 5.98 -18.98
C LEU A 129 -67.76 6.09 -20.50
N TYR A 130 -66.93 5.46 -21.34
CA TYR A 130 -67.00 5.51 -22.81
C TYR A 130 -66.87 6.92 -23.41
N LEU A 131 -66.35 7.89 -22.66
CA LEU A 131 -66.17 9.28 -23.12
C LEU A 131 -64.89 9.48 -23.94
N ILE A 132 -63.91 8.57 -23.82
CA ILE A 132 -62.65 8.59 -24.60
C ILE A 132 -62.27 7.16 -25.02
N GLY A 133 -61.60 7.01 -26.17
CA GLY A 133 -61.09 5.72 -26.67
C GLY A 133 -59.58 5.51 -26.46
N LYS A 134 -59.06 4.34 -26.81
CA LYS A 134 -57.62 4.06 -26.89
C LYS A 134 -57.21 3.75 -28.34
N THR A 135 -56.02 4.19 -28.73
CA THR A 135 -55.38 3.87 -30.02
C THR A 135 -54.05 3.20 -29.77
N THR A 136 -53.68 2.26 -30.64
CA THR A 136 -52.36 1.61 -30.59
C THR A 136 -51.34 2.53 -31.24
N LYS A 137 -50.31 2.90 -30.48
CA LYS A 137 -49.17 3.67 -30.98
C LYS A 137 -47.89 2.86 -30.81
N SER A 138 -47.12 2.74 -31.89
CA SER A 138 -45.76 2.18 -31.82
C SER A 138 -44.84 3.22 -31.16
N ILE A 139 -44.26 2.85 -30.01
CA ILE A 139 -43.33 3.69 -29.26
C ILE A 139 -41.96 3.00 -29.26
N PRO A 140 -40.86 3.72 -29.56
CA PRO A 140 -39.52 3.16 -29.45
C PRO A 140 -39.19 2.88 -27.98
N VAL A 141 -38.92 1.63 -27.65
CA VAL A 141 -38.49 1.17 -26.32
C VAL A 141 -37.06 0.67 -26.40
N ARG A 142 -36.27 0.98 -25.36
CA ARG A 142 -34.88 0.51 -25.24
C ARG A 142 -34.89 -0.87 -24.61
N VAL A 143 -34.29 -1.84 -25.30
CA VAL A 143 -34.12 -3.21 -24.80
C VAL A 143 -32.63 -3.49 -24.67
N ARG A 144 -32.24 -4.14 -23.59
CA ARG A 144 -30.85 -4.51 -23.33
C ARG A 144 -30.39 -5.57 -24.33
N ASN A 145 -29.21 -5.38 -24.92
CA ASN A 145 -28.62 -6.24 -25.96
C ASN A 145 -27.15 -6.61 -25.69
N GLY A 146 -26.44 -5.84 -24.88
CA GLY A 146 -25.00 -5.97 -24.68
C GLY A 146 -24.53 -5.71 -23.25
N PRO A 147 -23.21 -5.75 -23.03
CA PRO A 147 -22.59 -5.52 -21.73
C PRO A 147 -22.79 -4.09 -21.25
N ARG A 148 -22.61 -3.91 -19.95
CA ARG A 148 -22.48 -2.60 -19.29
C ARG A 148 -21.00 -2.27 -19.17
N TYR A 149 -20.64 -1.01 -19.37
CA TYR A 149 -19.25 -0.59 -19.39
C TYR A 149 -18.88 0.23 -18.15
N VAL A 150 -17.70 -0.07 -17.61
CA VAL A 150 -17.02 0.77 -16.61
C VAL A 150 -15.80 1.37 -17.27
N PHE A 151 -15.94 2.61 -17.74
CA PHE A 151 -14.85 3.36 -18.36
C PHE A 151 -13.96 3.96 -17.28
N GLY A 152 -12.67 3.62 -17.28
CA GLY A 152 -11.69 4.28 -16.43
C GLY A 152 -10.88 5.29 -17.25
N TYR A 153 -11.11 6.58 -16.99
CA TYR A 153 -10.46 7.68 -17.70
C TYR A 153 -9.16 8.12 -17.03
N HIS A 154 -8.12 8.36 -17.83
CA HIS A 154 -6.78 8.79 -17.41
C HIS A 154 -6.19 9.79 -18.42
N PRO A 155 -5.32 10.72 -18.02
CA PRO A 155 -5.17 11.23 -16.66
C PRO A 155 -6.38 12.11 -16.28
N HIS A 156 -6.54 12.43 -15.00
CA HIS A 156 -7.55 13.40 -14.55
C HIS A 156 -7.31 14.82 -15.09
N GLY A 157 -6.05 15.21 -15.30
CA GLY A 157 -5.67 16.61 -15.51
C GLY A 157 -6.14 17.50 -14.35
N VAL A 158 -6.29 18.80 -14.59
CA VAL A 158 -6.85 19.73 -13.59
C VAL A 158 -8.37 19.61 -13.51
N ILE A 159 -9.07 19.63 -14.66
CA ILE A 159 -10.55 19.64 -14.75
C ILE A 159 -11.14 18.60 -15.73
N ALA A 160 -10.35 17.68 -16.28
CA ALA A 160 -10.79 16.59 -17.18
C ALA A 160 -11.66 17.04 -18.38
N MET A 161 -11.18 17.98 -19.21
CA MET A 161 -11.93 18.53 -20.33
C MET A 161 -12.23 17.51 -21.43
N GLY A 162 -11.41 16.48 -21.62
CA GLY A 162 -11.71 15.39 -22.54
C GLY A 162 -12.94 14.58 -22.11
N ILE A 163 -13.21 14.48 -20.81
CA ILE A 163 -14.46 13.87 -20.31
C ILE A 163 -15.65 14.77 -20.60
N THR A 164 -15.49 16.07 -20.38
CA THR A 164 -16.57 17.04 -20.62
C THR A 164 -17.01 17.01 -22.08
N GLY A 165 -16.07 17.16 -23.01
CA GLY A 165 -16.40 17.14 -24.44
C GLY A 165 -16.75 15.75 -24.99
N GLY A 166 -16.20 14.69 -24.37
CA GLY A 166 -16.28 13.32 -24.88
C GLY A 166 -17.31 12.40 -24.23
N PHE A 167 -17.82 12.70 -23.03
CA PHE A 167 -18.81 11.85 -22.35
C PHE A 167 -20.01 12.63 -21.80
N THR A 168 -19.83 13.86 -21.29
CA THR A 168 -20.95 14.61 -20.69
C THR A 168 -21.74 15.42 -21.72
N MET A 169 -21.06 15.96 -22.73
CA MET A 169 -21.66 16.77 -23.78
C MET A 169 -21.55 16.06 -25.12
N GLU A 170 -22.47 16.33 -26.05
CA GLU A 170 -22.41 15.78 -27.41
C GLU A 170 -21.54 16.65 -28.35
N GLY A 171 -20.62 17.45 -27.80
CA GLY A 171 -19.72 18.31 -28.58
C GLY A 171 -18.74 17.53 -29.45
N ALA A 172 -18.32 16.33 -29.01
CA ALA A 172 -17.48 15.40 -29.78
C ALA A 172 -18.26 14.19 -30.34
N ASN A 173 -19.60 14.26 -30.36
CA ASN A 173 -20.49 13.24 -30.93
C ASN A 173 -20.33 11.81 -30.36
N PHE A 174 -20.23 11.67 -29.03
CA PHE A 174 -20.09 10.38 -28.35
C PHE A 174 -21.20 9.39 -28.72
N SER A 175 -22.45 9.85 -28.74
CA SER A 175 -23.60 8.99 -29.04
C SER A 175 -23.58 8.42 -30.46
N ASN A 176 -22.88 9.09 -31.40
CA ASN A 176 -22.69 8.60 -32.76
C ASN A 176 -21.54 7.59 -32.84
N LEU A 177 -20.46 7.80 -32.07
CA LEU A 177 -19.32 6.89 -32.04
C LEU A 177 -19.67 5.56 -31.34
N PHE A 178 -20.48 5.63 -30.28
CA PHE A 178 -20.89 4.51 -29.45
C PHE A 178 -22.42 4.44 -29.30
N PRO A 179 -23.14 4.04 -30.36
CA PRO A 179 -24.60 4.00 -30.34
C PRO A 179 -25.10 3.00 -29.28
N GLY A 180 -26.16 3.38 -28.56
CA GLY A 180 -26.80 2.50 -27.59
C GLY A 180 -26.06 2.32 -26.26
N ILE A 181 -24.93 3.01 -26.03
CA ILE A 181 -24.22 3.03 -24.75
C ILE A 181 -24.60 4.30 -23.99
N ARG A 182 -25.35 4.14 -22.89
CA ARG A 182 -25.69 5.26 -21.99
C ARG A 182 -24.71 5.31 -20.84
N CYS A 183 -23.88 6.35 -20.78
CA CYS A 183 -22.86 6.52 -19.76
C CYS A 183 -23.18 7.65 -18.78
N PHE A 184 -22.82 7.46 -17.50
CA PHE A 184 -22.89 8.49 -16.47
C PHE A 184 -21.50 8.80 -15.93
N VAL A 185 -21.10 10.06 -16.03
CA VAL A 185 -19.80 10.54 -15.53
C VAL A 185 -19.88 10.75 -14.03
N THR A 186 -18.85 10.33 -13.31
CA THR A 186 -18.86 10.34 -11.84
C THR A 186 -17.93 11.42 -11.29
N THR A 187 -18.38 12.18 -10.30
CA THR A 187 -17.62 13.24 -9.63
C THR A 187 -17.81 13.21 -8.11
N LEU A 188 -17.11 14.09 -7.40
CA LEU A 188 -17.12 14.24 -5.95
C LEU A 188 -18.51 14.63 -5.44
N VAL A 189 -18.94 14.03 -4.32
CA VAL A 189 -20.26 14.26 -3.71
C VAL A 189 -20.49 15.75 -3.39
N ASN A 190 -19.45 16.45 -2.98
CA ASN A 190 -19.50 17.86 -2.57
C ASN A 190 -19.93 18.79 -3.71
N GLN A 191 -19.76 18.42 -4.99
CA GLN A 191 -20.27 19.23 -6.10
C GLN A 191 -21.80 19.28 -6.11
N PHE A 192 -22.46 18.27 -5.53
CA PHE A 192 -23.92 18.17 -5.48
C PHE A 192 -24.55 18.85 -4.25
N THR A 193 -23.75 19.45 -3.36
CA THR A 193 -24.28 20.26 -2.25
C THR A 193 -24.53 21.72 -2.66
N LEU A 194 -24.12 22.11 -3.88
CA LEU A 194 -24.31 23.45 -4.43
C LEU A 194 -25.63 23.52 -5.21
N PRO A 195 -26.58 24.39 -4.80
CA PRO A 195 -27.83 24.60 -5.52
C PRO A 195 -27.60 25.08 -6.96
N PHE A 196 -28.53 24.75 -7.86
CA PHE A 196 -28.50 24.96 -9.32
C PHE A 196 -27.34 24.28 -10.06
N TYR A 197 -26.10 24.36 -9.56
CA TYR A 197 -24.94 23.69 -10.14
C TYR A 197 -25.14 22.16 -10.16
N ARG A 198 -25.69 21.61 -9.07
CA ARG A 198 -26.12 20.21 -9.01
C ARG A 198 -27.06 19.83 -10.17
N ASP A 199 -28.07 20.65 -10.43
CA ASP A 199 -29.09 20.36 -11.44
C ASP A 199 -28.52 20.44 -12.85
N TYR A 200 -27.63 21.41 -13.09
CA TYR A 200 -26.82 21.51 -14.29
C TYR A 200 -26.00 20.22 -14.52
N LEU A 201 -25.24 19.77 -13.51
CA LEU A 201 -24.44 18.54 -13.60
C LEU A 201 -25.29 17.29 -13.88
N MET A 202 -26.39 17.10 -13.16
CA MET A 202 -27.26 15.94 -13.37
C MET A 202 -27.92 15.95 -14.75
N SER A 203 -28.27 17.13 -15.27
CA SER A 203 -28.83 17.27 -16.62
C SER A 203 -27.87 16.79 -17.71
N LEU A 204 -26.56 16.97 -17.50
CA LEU A 204 -25.49 16.48 -18.38
C LEU A 204 -25.17 14.99 -18.19
N GLY A 205 -25.82 14.29 -17.26
CA GLY A 205 -25.52 12.90 -16.93
C GLY A 205 -24.34 12.72 -15.98
N VAL A 206 -24.01 13.74 -15.18
CA VAL A 206 -23.00 13.65 -14.12
C VAL A 206 -23.65 13.23 -12.80
N THR A 207 -23.00 12.34 -12.07
CA THR A 207 -23.50 11.73 -10.81
C THR A 207 -22.39 11.55 -9.77
N SER A 208 -22.74 11.11 -8.56
CA SER A 208 -21.78 10.90 -7.47
C SER A 208 -20.98 9.59 -7.61
N VAL A 209 -19.70 9.62 -7.29
CA VAL A 209 -18.80 8.45 -7.30
C VAL A 209 -18.97 7.51 -6.07
N THR A 210 -20.01 7.67 -5.25
CA THR A 210 -20.23 6.81 -4.08
C THR A 210 -20.58 5.37 -4.48
N LYS A 211 -19.99 4.39 -3.78
CA LYS A 211 -20.19 2.96 -4.08
C LYS A 211 -21.67 2.56 -4.18
N LYS A 212 -22.52 3.04 -3.27
CA LYS A 212 -23.97 2.77 -3.27
C LYS A 212 -24.65 3.29 -4.54
N ASN A 213 -24.31 4.50 -4.96
CA ASN A 213 -24.87 5.12 -6.17
C ASN A 213 -24.44 4.37 -7.43
N LEU A 214 -23.13 4.07 -7.56
CA LEU A 214 -22.60 3.37 -8.73
C LEU A 214 -23.21 1.98 -8.91
N LYS A 215 -23.39 1.22 -7.82
CA LYS A 215 -24.10 -0.06 -7.85
C LYS A 215 -25.52 0.10 -8.39
N SER A 216 -26.27 1.10 -7.90
CA SER A 216 -27.64 1.31 -8.34
C SER A 216 -27.74 1.74 -9.81
N ILE A 217 -26.81 2.57 -10.30
CA ILE A 217 -26.76 2.97 -11.71
C ILE A 217 -26.45 1.78 -12.61
N LEU A 218 -25.49 0.94 -12.22
CA LEU A 218 -25.14 -0.29 -12.94
C LEU A 218 -26.31 -1.29 -12.95
N ARG A 219 -27.06 -1.44 -11.84
CA ARG A 219 -28.25 -2.31 -11.78
C ARG A 219 -29.32 -1.95 -12.81
N GLN A 220 -29.47 -0.65 -13.09
CA GLN A 220 -30.37 -0.13 -14.12
C GLN A 220 -29.79 -0.22 -15.55
N ASP A 221 -28.79 -1.07 -15.76
CA ASP A 221 -28.11 -1.33 -17.03
C ASP A 221 -27.40 -0.14 -17.69
N ASN A 222 -27.11 0.91 -16.93
CA ASN A 222 -26.34 2.04 -17.43
C ASN A 222 -24.84 1.79 -17.27
N SER A 223 -24.04 2.38 -18.15
CA SER A 223 -22.58 2.41 -18.06
C SER A 223 -22.11 3.59 -17.21
N ILE A 224 -20.90 3.51 -16.65
CA ILE A 224 -20.33 4.56 -15.80
C ILE A 224 -18.92 4.95 -16.26
N VAL A 225 -18.54 6.21 -16.02
CA VAL A 225 -17.20 6.73 -16.29
C VAL A 225 -16.59 7.22 -14.98
N ILE A 226 -15.41 6.71 -14.66
CA ILE A 226 -14.69 7.02 -13.43
C ILE A 226 -13.32 7.60 -13.78
N VAL A 227 -13.02 8.78 -13.25
CA VAL A 227 -11.68 9.36 -13.33
C VAL A 227 -10.84 8.77 -12.21
N VAL A 228 -10.03 7.77 -12.55
CA VAL A 228 -9.48 6.84 -11.54
C VAL A 228 -8.45 7.50 -10.61
N GLY A 229 -7.60 8.37 -11.16
CA GLY A 229 -6.58 9.09 -10.40
C GLY A 229 -7.15 10.10 -9.40
N GLY A 230 -8.26 10.75 -9.77
CA GLY A 230 -8.96 11.76 -8.98
C GLY A 230 -8.09 12.97 -8.62
N ALA A 231 -8.46 13.69 -7.56
CA ALA A 231 -7.74 14.88 -7.08
C ALA A 231 -6.27 14.67 -6.65
N THR A 232 -5.81 13.41 -6.50
CA THR A 232 -4.37 13.17 -6.22
C THR A 232 -3.54 13.18 -7.49
N GLU A 233 -4.13 12.80 -8.62
CA GLU A 233 -3.46 12.81 -9.92
C GLU A 233 -3.35 14.23 -10.50
N SER A 234 -4.32 15.11 -10.23
CA SER A 234 -4.25 16.52 -10.63
C SER A 234 -3.04 17.27 -10.06
N LEU A 235 -2.50 16.82 -8.91
CA LEU A 235 -1.26 17.36 -8.33
C LEU A 235 -0.01 17.00 -9.13
N TYR A 236 -0.07 16.02 -10.04
CA TYR A 236 1.03 15.62 -10.93
C TYR A 236 0.83 16.11 -12.37
N SER A 237 -0.27 16.82 -12.65
CA SER A 237 -0.63 17.31 -13.99
C SER A 237 0.35 18.38 -14.48
N ARG A 238 1.42 17.97 -15.17
CA ARG A 238 2.35 18.87 -15.86
C ARG A 238 2.18 18.75 -17.37
N PRO A 239 2.31 19.85 -18.12
CA PRO A 239 2.52 19.76 -19.55
C PRO A 239 3.67 18.81 -19.88
N GLY A 240 3.42 17.89 -20.80
CA GLY A 240 4.37 16.87 -21.25
C GLY A 240 4.70 15.76 -20.26
N LEU A 241 4.06 15.70 -19.08
CA LEU A 241 4.15 14.53 -18.20
C LEU A 241 2.88 13.69 -18.23
N ASN A 242 3.06 12.38 -18.22
CA ASN A 242 2.00 11.38 -18.28
C ASN A 242 2.02 10.51 -17.01
N THR A 243 1.90 11.16 -15.84
CA THR A 243 2.00 10.49 -14.53
C THR A 243 0.62 10.10 -13.98
N LEU A 244 0.40 8.81 -13.71
CA LEU A 244 -0.87 8.25 -13.23
C LEU A 244 -0.79 7.70 -11.80
N VAL A 245 -1.89 7.86 -11.06
CA VAL A 245 -2.08 7.29 -9.72
C VAL A 245 -3.04 6.10 -9.81
N LEU A 246 -2.56 4.98 -10.34
CA LEU A 246 -3.39 3.80 -10.65
C LEU A 246 -3.13 2.57 -9.75
N ARG A 247 -1.89 2.33 -9.28
CA ARG A 247 -1.53 1.07 -8.58
C ARG A 247 -2.39 0.77 -7.35
N LYS A 248 -2.74 1.79 -6.56
CA LYS A 248 -3.57 1.63 -5.35
C LYS A 248 -5.08 1.76 -5.63
N ARG A 249 -5.48 2.12 -6.84
CA ARG A 249 -6.88 2.39 -7.20
C ARG A 249 -7.55 1.13 -7.73
N LYS A 250 -7.84 0.16 -6.85
CA LYS A 250 -8.50 -1.09 -7.22
C LYS A 250 -10.04 -1.07 -7.08
N GLY A 251 -10.59 0.02 -6.55
CA GLY A 251 -12.01 0.11 -6.18
C GLY A 251 -12.99 -0.02 -7.36
N PHE A 252 -12.64 0.49 -8.55
CA PHE A 252 -13.50 0.38 -9.73
C PHE A 252 -13.49 -1.05 -10.32
N ILE A 253 -12.35 -1.75 -10.26
CA ILE A 253 -12.27 -3.19 -10.59
C ILE A 253 -13.12 -4.01 -9.62
N LYS A 254 -12.98 -3.75 -8.32
CA LYS A 254 -13.79 -4.39 -7.28
C LYS A 254 -15.28 -4.15 -7.51
N LEU A 255 -15.67 -2.94 -7.89
CA LEU A 255 -17.07 -2.61 -8.22
C LEU A 255 -17.57 -3.43 -9.41
N ALA A 256 -16.80 -3.55 -10.48
CA ALA A 256 -17.17 -4.34 -11.65
C ALA A 256 -17.36 -5.82 -11.29
N LEU A 257 -16.44 -6.40 -10.50
CA LEU A 257 -16.55 -7.77 -9.98
C LEU A 257 -17.79 -7.97 -9.11
N GLU A 258 -18.10 -7.03 -8.21
CA GLU A 258 -19.29 -7.08 -7.35
C GLU A 258 -20.62 -6.94 -8.10
N MET A 259 -20.60 -6.37 -9.31
CA MET A 259 -21.80 -6.09 -10.11
C MET A 259 -22.02 -7.06 -11.26
N CYS A 260 -21.04 -7.94 -11.51
CA CYS A 260 -21.14 -9.02 -12.48
C CYS A 260 -22.32 -9.95 -12.12
N GLY A 261 -23.22 -10.19 -13.08
CA GLY A 261 -24.43 -10.99 -12.92
C GLY A 261 -25.57 -10.29 -12.16
N VAL A 262 -25.46 -8.99 -11.85
CA VAL A 262 -26.47 -8.25 -11.05
C VAL A 262 -27.13 -7.16 -11.89
N SER A 263 -28.40 -7.34 -12.28
CA SER A 263 -29.20 -6.36 -13.04
C SER A 263 -30.67 -6.39 -12.59
N ASP A 264 -31.36 -5.25 -12.73
CA ASP A 264 -32.79 -5.10 -12.46
C ASP A 264 -33.66 -5.52 -13.67
N SER A 265 -33.09 -5.67 -14.87
CA SER A 265 -33.80 -6.17 -16.05
C SER A 265 -33.80 -7.70 -16.13
N ASP A 266 -34.83 -8.27 -16.79
CA ASP A 266 -34.97 -9.72 -17.00
C ASP A 266 -33.66 -10.32 -17.53
N LYS A 267 -33.27 -11.48 -16.97
CA LYS A 267 -31.96 -12.13 -17.15
C LYS A 267 -31.51 -12.12 -18.61
N PHE A 268 -30.53 -11.27 -18.93
CA PHE A 268 -29.67 -11.49 -20.10
C PHE A 268 -28.96 -12.83 -19.90
N THR A 269 -29.20 -13.78 -20.81
CA THR A 269 -28.93 -15.22 -20.64
C THR A 269 -27.47 -15.66 -20.87
N SER A 270 -26.57 -14.76 -21.28
CA SER A 270 -25.13 -15.06 -21.37
C SER A 270 -24.35 -14.36 -20.26
N ALA A 271 -24.00 -15.11 -19.21
CA ALA A 271 -23.19 -14.61 -18.08
C ALA A 271 -21.78 -14.16 -18.48
N ASP A 272 -21.31 -14.57 -19.66
CA ASP A 272 -19.93 -14.36 -20.11
C ASP A 272 -19.58 -12.92 -20.52
N ASP A 273 -20.57 -12.06 -20.82
CA ASP A 273 -20.38 -10.68 -21.30
C ASP A 273 -21.36 -9.68 -20.64
N ASP A 274 -21.43 -9.67 -19.31
CA ASP A 274 -22.36 -8.80 -18.57
C ASP A 274 -21.77 -7.41 -18.24
N ILE A 275 -20.51 -7.35 -17.78
CA ILE A 275 -19.77 -6.11 -17.49
C ILE A 275 -18.38 -6.15 -18.11
N ALA A 276 -17.98 -5.06 -18.74
CA ALA A 276 -16.62 -4.87 -19.26
C ALA A 276 -15.96 -3.60 -18.72
N LEU A 277 -14.67 -3.71 -18.38
CA LEU A 277 -13.80 -2.59 -18.02
C LEU A 277 -13.17 -2.02 -19.28
N VAL A 278 -13.21 -0.71 -19.47
CA VAL A 278 -12.60 -0.06 -20.65
C VAL A 278 -11.56 0.97 -20.19
N PRO A 279 -10.26 0.77 -20.49
CA PRO A 279 -9.26 1.81 -20.27
C PRO A 279 -9.44 2.93 -21.29
N VAL A 280 -9.49 4.18 -20.82
CA VAL A 280 -9.62 5.37 -21.67
C VAL A 280 -8.50 6.34 -21.33
N TYR A 281 -7.81 6.86 -22.35
CA TYR A 281 -6.72 7.80 -22.16
C TYR A 281 -6.92 9.09 -22.96
N GLY A 282 -6.88 10.25 -22.31
CA GLY A 282 -6.92 11.58 -22.93
C GLY A 282 -5.53 12.14 -23.15
N PHE A 283 -4.98 11.99 -24.36
CA PHE A 283 -3.72 12.63 -24.73
C PHE A 283 -3.91 14.15 -24.80
N GLY A 284 -2.97 14.93 -24.27
CA GLY A 284 -3.06 16.39 -24.22
C GLY A 284 -3.82 16.96 -23.00
N GLU A 285 -4.50 16.13 -22.21
CA GLU A 285 -5.27 16.57 -21.04
C GLU A 285 -4.42 17.34 -20.01
N ASN A 286 -3.19 16.89 -19.74
CA ASN A 286 -2.28 17.56 -18.80
C ASN A 286 -1.67 18.85 -19.36
N ASN A 287 -1.83 19.12 -20.67
CA ASN A 287 -1.22 20.26 -21.33
C ASN A 287 -2.09 21.54 -21.22
N ILE A 288 -3.33 21.44 -20.76
CA ILE A 288 -4.28 22.57 -20.77
C ILE A 288 -4.07 23.59 -19.64
N TYR A 289 -3.27 23.26 -18.62
CA TYR A 289 -2.93 24.15 -17.51
C TYR A 289 -1.46 24.00 -17.10
N ASP A 290 -0.82 25.10 -16.71
CA ASP A 290 0.45 25.03 -15.99
C ASP A 290 0.18 25.07 -14.49
N VAL A 291 0.46 23.97 -13.79
CA VAL A 291 0.31 23.92 -12.33
C VAL A 291 1.58 24.48 -11.69
N TYR A 292 1.44 25.44 -10.79
CA TYR A 292 2.55 25.96 -9.99
C TYR A 292 2.92 24.96 -8.88
N TYR A 293 4.15 24.46 -8.91
CA TYR A 293 4.63 23.41 -8.01
C TYR A 293 5.34 23.97 -6.79
N THR A 294 4.87 23.54 -5.63
CA THR A 294 5.47 23.88 -4.33
C THR A 294 6.57 22.89 -3.89
N ASN A 295 6.94 21.91 -4.74
CA ASN A 295 7.87 20.82 -4.43
C ASN A 295 9.18 20.80 -5.22
N ASP A 296 9.34 21.62 -6.27
CA ASP A 296 10.59 21.63 -7.06
C ASP A 296 11.66 22.43 -6.32
N SER A 297 12.77 21.77 -5.98
CA SER A 297 13.91 22.31 -5.22
C SER A 297 14.98 22.96 -6.10
N SER A 298 14.71 23.17 -7.39
CA SER A 298 15.73 23.56 -8.36
C SER A 298 15.98 25.06 -8.49
N ASN A 299 15.19 25.94 -7.85
CA ASN A 299 15.43 27.39 -7.87
C ASN A 299 15.19 28.02 -6.48
N SER A 300 16.20 28.76 -6.02
CA SER A 300 16.46 29.14 -4.61
C SER A 300 15.81 30.44 -4.14
N SER A 301 15.00 31.13 -4.95
CA SER A 301 14.48 32.47 -4.60
C SER A 301 13.08 32.52 -3.97
N ASP A 302 12.28 31.44 -4.02
CA ASP A 302 10.82 31.52 -3.76
C ASP A 302 10.32 30.52 -2.67
N GLY A 303 11.21 30.07 -1.79
CA GLY A 303 10.99 28.92 -0.90
C GLY A 303 9.91 29.10 0.18
N TYR A 304 9.71 30.31 0.72
CA TYR A 304 8.76 30.55 1.81
C TYR A 304 7.31 30.52 1.33
N ILE A 305 6.98 31.28 0.28
CA ILE A 305 5.64 31.36 -0.30
C ILE A 305 5.19 29.97 -0.78
N ARG A 306 6.09 29.21 -1.41
CA ARG A 306 5.84 27.81 -1.80
C ARG A 306 5.47 26.92 -0.61
N ARG A 307 6.16 27.07 0.53
CA ARG A 307 5.91 26.25 1.73
C ARG A 307 4.54 26.54 2.34
N VAL A 308 4.16 27.82 2.42
CA VAL A 308 2.85 28.26 2.91
C VAL A 308 1.72 27.74 2.02
N LEU A 309 1.84 27.95 0.70
CA LEU A 309 0.84 27.48 -0.27
C LEU A 309 0.69 25.95 -0.24
N ARG A 310 1.79 25.21 -0.07
CA ARG A 310 1.76 23.75 0.09
C ARG A 310 1.03 23.32 1.37
N TYR A 311 1.35 23.95 2.50
CA TYR A 311 0.68 23.65 3.76
C TYR A 311 -0.82 23.88 3.65
N TRP A 312 -1.23 24.97 3.01
CA TRP A 312 -2.64 25.28 2.76
C TRP A 312 -3.31 24.24 1.85
N GLN A 313 -2.69 23.87 0.71
CA GLN A 313 -3.21 22.82 -0.18
C GLN A 313 -3.37 21.46 0.54
N LEU A 314 -2.39 21.07 1.34
CA LEU A 314 -2.43 19.82 2.11
C LEU A 314 -3.47 19.89 3.24
N TRP A 315 -3.61 21.03 3.90
CA TRP A 315 -4.64 21.28 4.90
C TRP A 315 -6.04 21.19 4.27
N LEU A 316 -6.26 21.85 3.13
CA LEU A 316 -7.53 21.82 2.40
C LEU A 316 -7.86 20.39 1.95
N LYS A 317 -6.87 19.65 1.44
CA LYS A 317 -7.04 18.23 1.12
C LYS A 317 -7.50 17.41 2.32
N ARG A 318 -6.86 17.61 3.48
CA ARG A 318 -7.14 16.85 4.70
C ARG A 318 -8.51 17.19 5.29
N LYS A 319 -8.92 18.46 5.22
CA LYS A 319 -10.18 18.94 5.80
C LYS A 319 -11.38 18.72 4.88
N SER A 320 -11.23 18.96 3.59
CA SER A 320 -12.36 19.04 2.65
C SER A 320 -12.37 17.95 1.57
N GLY A 321 -11.33 17.11 1.50
CA GLY A 321 -11.27 15.97 0.58
C GLY A 321 -10.97 16.33 -0.89
N PHE A 322 -10.76 17.61 -1.20
CA PHE A 322 -10.35 18.09 -2.52
C PHE A 322 -9.14 19.03 -2.40
N THR A 323 -8.38 19.15 -3.49
CA THR A 323 -7.26 20.10 -3.61
C THR A 323 -7.55 21.08 -4.72
N LEU A 324 -7.17 22.34 -4.52
CA LEU A 324 -7.11 23.33 -5.59
C LEU A 324 -5.65 23.43 -6.07
N PRO A 325 -5.32 22.89 -7.26
CA PRO A 325 -4.04 23.16 -7.90
C PRO A 325 -3.95 24.67 -8.15
N ILE A 326 -2.80 25.26 -7.82
CA ILE A 326 -2.54 26.65 -8.16
C ILE A 326 -2.17 26.63 -9.64
N VAL A 327 -3.07 27.10 -10.50
CA VAL A 327 -2.90 27.06 -11.95
C VAL A 327 -2.58 28.45 -12.47
N VAL A 328 -1.60 28.52 -13.37
CA VAL A 328 -1.37 29.66 -14.24
C VAL A 328 -1.69 29.21 -15.65
N SER A 329 -2.46 30.01 -16.36
CA SER A 329 -2.90 29.72 -17.72
C SER A 329 -3.15 31.02 -18.47
N ARG A 330 -4.10 31.08 -19.40
CA ARG A 330 -4.35 32.28 -20.21
C ARG A 330 -5.45 33.17 -19.63
N GLY A 331 -5.38 34.46 -19.96
CA GLY A 331 -6.45 35.42 -19.71
C GLY A 331 -7.58 35.35 -20.75
N ILE A 332 -8.63 36.13 -20.54
CA ILE A 332 -9.75 36.25 -21.49
C ILE A 332 -9.26 36.89 -22.80
N PHE A 333 -8.46 37.96 -22.67
CA PHE A 333 -7.97 38.77 -23.79
C PHE A 333 -6.44 38.73 -23.97
N ASN A 334 -5.73 37.90 -23.20
CA ASN A 334 -4.27 37.75 -23.29
C ASN A 334 -3.88 36.26 -23.17
N TYR A 335 -2.64 35.93 -23.51
CA TYR A 335 -2.08 34.57 -23.35
C TYR A 335 -1.07 34.46 -22.21
N ASP A 336 -0.71 35.58 -21.57
CA ASP A 336 0.42 35.66 -20.67
C ASP A 336 0.05 35.31 -19.21
N PHE A 337 -1.20 35.54 -18.78
CA PHE A 337 -1.63 35.24 -17.40
C PHE A 337 -3.17 35.18 -17.23
N GLY A 338 -3.66 34.12 -16.59
CA GLY A 338 -5.07 33.98 -16.18
C GLY A 338 -5.47 32.56 -15.73
N VAL A 339 -6.78 32.32 -15.59
CA VAL A 339 -7.38 31.06 -15.09
C VAL A 339 -8.07 30.23 -16.18
N LEU A 340 -8.10 30.71 -17.43
CA LEU A 340 -8.68 29.97 -18.54
C LEU A 340 -7.67 28.98 -19.12
N PRO A 341 -8.11 27.75 -19.41
CA PRO A 341 -7.23 26.70 -19.91
C PRO A 341 -6.66 27.06 -21.29
N PHE A 342 -5.46 26.55 -21.61
CA PHE A 342 -4.85 26.71 -22.92
C PHE A 342 -5.63 25.97 -24.02
N ARG A 343 -5.60 26.53 -25.23
CA ARG A 343 -6.19 25.92 -26.44
C ARG A 343 -5.26 24.84 -26.99
N ARG A 344 -5.28 23.66 -26.39
CA ARG A 344 -4.46 22.51 -26.81
C ARG A 344 -5.37 21.33 -27.17
N PRO A 345 -5.00 20.52 -28.19
CA PRO A 345 -5.77 19.36 -28.62
C PRO A 345 -5.91 18.34 -27.48
N ILE A 346 -7.06 17.68 -27.41
CA ILE A 346 -7.30 16.54 -26.50
C ILE A 346 -7.83 15.35 -27.31
N ASP A 347 -6.99 14.35 -27.51
CA ASP A 347 -7.34 13.11 -28.20
C ASP A 347 -7.69 12.02 -27.18
N VAL A 348 -8.96 11.66 -27.12
CA VAL A 348 -9.46 10.64 -26.18
C VAL A 348 -9.51 9.29 -26.87
N VAL A 349 -8.63 8.38 -26.44
CA VAL A 349 -8.50 7.03 -27.00
C VAL A 349 -9.16 6.01 -26.08
N PHE A 350 -10.07 5.21 -26.65
CA PHE A 350 -10.80 4.13 -25.98
C PHE A 350 -10.14 2.78 -26.29
N GLY A 351 -9.71 2.07 -25.24
CA GLY A 351 -9.04 0.78 -25.35
C GLY A 351 -9.98 -0.41 -25.51
N GLU A 352 -9.39 -1.59 -25.63
CA GLU A 352 -10.11 -2.87 -25.73
C GLU A 352 -10.90 -3.16 -24.43
N PRO A 353 -12.16 -3.62 -24.53
CA PRO A 353 -12.96 -3.96 -23.35
C PRO A 353 -12.46 -5.25 -22.70
N ILE A 354 -12.25 -5.22 -21.39
CA ILE A 354 -11.88 -6.38 -20.58
C ILE A 354 -13.15 -6.93 -19.94
N ALA A 355 -13.65 -8.04 -20.47
CA ALA A 355 -14.79 -8.75 -19.90
C ALA A 355 -14.45 -9.26 -18.50
N VAL A 356 -15.32 -8.99 -17.53
CA VAL A 356 -15.13 -9.37 -16.14
C VAL A 356 -15.94 -10.62 -15.83
N LYS A 357 -15.25 -11.66 -15.34
CA LYS A 357 -15.83 -12.93 -14.87
C LYS A 357 -15.37 -13.24 -13.45
N ARG A 358 -16.26 -13.75 -12.60
CA ARG A 358 -15.92 -14.26 -11.27
C ARG A 358 -15.11 -15.56 -11.43
N MET A 359 -13.93 -15.62 -10.81
CA MET A 359 -13.07 -16.83 -10.78
C MET A 359 -13.44 -17.73 -9.60
N TYR A 360 -13.87 -17.12 -8.48
CA TYR A 360 -14.26 -17.82 -7.27
C TYR A 360 -15.66 -17.34 -6.80
N GLY A 361 -16.58 -18.28 -6.60
CA GLY A 361 -17.96 -18.01 -6.18
C GLY A 361 -18.88 -17.61 -7.34
N ASN A 362 -19.99 -18.35 -7.49
CA ASN A 362 -20.93 -18.20 -8.61
C ASN A 362 -22.20 -17.41 -8.24
N LYS A 363 -22.33 -16.92 -7.00
CA LYS A 363 -23.54 -16.26 -6.53
C LYS A 363 -23.36 -14.74 -6.43
N PRO A 364 -24.36 -13.94 -6.86
CA PRO A 364 -24.41 -12.51 -6.57
C PRO A 364 -24.22 -12.22 -5.09
N GLY A 365 -23.16 -11.48 -4.74
CA GLY A 365 -22.87 -11.09 -3.34
C GLY A 365 -21.71 -11.83 -2.67
N ASP A 366 -21.11 -12.83 -3.33
CA ASP A 366 -19.87 -13.46 -2.84
C ASP A 366 -18.74 -12.42 -2.68
N ALA A 367 -17.88 -12.63 -1.68
CA ALA A 367 -16.77 -11.72 -1.42
C ALA A 367 -15.75 -11.77 -2.56
N VAL A 368 -15.33 -10.58 -3.03
CA VAL A 368 -14.24 -10.47 -4.02
C VAL A 368 -12.92 -10.83 -3.36
N THR A 369 -12.22 -11.82 -3.88
CA THR A 369 -10.90 -12.24 -3.39
C THR A 369 -9.82 -11.25 -3.83
N ASP A 370 -8.74 -11.13 -3.05
CA ASP A 370 -7.63 -10.22 -3.38
C ASP A 370 -6.84 -10.68 -4.61
N GLU A 371 -6.83 -12.00 -4.89
CA GLU A 371 -6.20 -12.60 -6.07
C GLU A 371 -6.93 -12.23 -7.37
N GLU A 372 -8.25 -12.42 -7.43
CA GLU A 372 -9.09 -11.98 -8.56
C GLU A 372 -8.93 -10.48 -8.81
N LEU A 373 -8.95 -9.70 -7.72
CA LEU A 373 -8.82 -8.26 -7.79
C LEU A 373 -7.45 -7.85 -8.33
N ALA A 374 -6.38 -8.55 -7.95
CA ALA A 374 -5.04 -8.32 -8.47
C ALA A 374 -4.92 -8.72 -9.94
N TYR A 375 -5.53 -9.84 -10.35
CA TYR A 375 -5.54 -10.31 -11.74
C TYR A 375 -6.18 -9.30 -12.69
N TYR A 376 -7.44 -8.91 -12.46
CA TYR A 376 -8.13 -7.94 -13.33
C TYR A 376 -7.52 -6.54 -13.28
N HIS A 377 -6.98 -6.14 -12.12
CA HIS A 377 -6.24 -4.87 -12.04
C HIS A 377 -4.94 -4.92 -12.85
N GLY A 378 -4.23 -6.06 -12.85
CA GLY A 378 -3.06 -6.31 -13.70
C GLY A 378 -3.39 -6.22 -15.18
N LEU A 379 -4.42 -6.95 -15.63
CA LEU A 379 -4.92 -6.89 -17.01
C LEU A 379 -5.31 -5.47 -17.43
N TYR A 380 -6.02 -4.74 -16.57
CA TYR A 380 -6.41 -3.36 -16.84
C TYR A 380 -5.20 -2.44 -17.02
N VAL A 381 -4.19 -2.57 -16.14
CA VAL A 381 -2.95 -1.78 -16.23
C VAL A 381 -2.18 -2.15 -17.50
N GLU A 382 -2.06 -3.43 -17.81
CA GLU A 382 -1.38 -3.92 -19.02
C GLU A 382 -2.03 -3.36 -20.29
N GLN A 383 -3.36 -3.46 -20.41
CA GLN A 383 -4.09 -2.92 -21.56
C GLN A 383 -3.98 -1.39 -21.67
N LEU A 384 -4.04 -0.67 -20.55
CA LEU A 384 -3.83 0.78 -20.54
C LEU A 384 -2.43 1.15 -21.04
N VAL A 385 -1.38 0.47 -20.54
CA VAL A 385 0.01 0.70 -20.95
C VAL A 385 0.18 0.37 -22.43
N ARG A 386 -0.32 -0.79 -22.87
CA ARG A 386 -0.27 -1.23 -24.28
C ARG A 386 -0.95 -0.23 -25.21
N MET A 387 -2.14 0.24 -24.84
CA MET A 387 -2.87 1.26 -25.60
C MET A 387 -2.11 2.59 -25.64
N PHE A 388 -1.52 3.02 -24.52
CA PHE A 388 -0.72 4.23 -24.47
C PHE A 388 0.51 4.13 -25.37
N GLU A 389 1.30 3.07 -25.27
CA GLU A 389 2.54 2.88 -26.04
C GLU A 389 2.26 2.76 -27.55
N ARG A 390 1.14 2.15 -27.96
CA ARG A 390 0.74 2.09 -29.38
C ARG A 390 0.39 3.46 -29.98
N ASN A 391 -0.09 4.39 -29.14
CA ASN A 391 -0.61 5.67 -29.60
C ASN A 391 0.29 6.86 -29.26
N ARG A 392 1.29 6.68 -28.39
CA ARG A 392 2.21 7.76 -27.96
C ARG A 392 2.88 8.47 -29.14
N GLY A 393 3.29 7.75 -30.18
CA GLY A 393 3.96 8.34 -31.34
C GLY A 393 3.06 9.23 -32.20
N LYS A 394 1.73 9.09 -32.07
CA LYS A 394 0.74 9.87 -32.82
C LYS A 394 0.39 11.18 -32.12
N TYR A 395 0.25 11.14 -30.80
CA TYR A 395 -0.35 12.24 -30.03
C TYR A 395 0.63 12.95 -29.08
N LEU A 396 1.79 12.34 -28.78
CA LEU A 396 2.83 13.00 -27.97
C LEU A 396 3.86 13.70 -28.85
N THR A 397 4.38 14.80 -28.34
CA THR A 397 5.53 15.49 -28.91
C THR A 397 6.84 14.84 -28.46
N LYS A 398 7.95 15.15 -29.16
CA LYS A 398 9.30 14.67 -28.78
C LYS A 398 9.76 15.07 -27.37
N TRP A 399 9.11 16.06 -26.76
CA TRP A 399 9.45 16.58 -25.44
C TRP A 399 8.62 15.93 -24.32
N ASP A 400 7.57 15.19 -24.69
CA ASP A 400 6.69 14.56 -23.71
C ASP A 400 7.33 13.26 -23.19
N LYS A 401 7.23 13.06 -21.87
CA LYS A 401 7.73 11.84 -21.22
C LYS A 401 6.74 10.68 -21.37
N GLY A 402 7.26 9.46 -21.32
CA GLY A 402 6.44 8.24 -21.31
C GLY A 402 5.53 8.13 -20.09
N LEU A 403 4.68 7.10 -20.10
CA LEU A 403 3.73 6.84 -19.03
C LEU A 403 4.45 6.43 -17.73
N GLU A 404 4.18 7.14 -16.65
CA GLU A 404 4.70 6.82 -15.32
C GLU A 404 3.55 6.50 -14.37
N ILE A 405 3.49 5.28 -13.82
CA ILE A 405 2.50 4.95 -12.79
C ILE A 405 3.14 5.07 -11.40
N VAL A 406 2.65 6.02 -10.59
CA VAL A 406 3.22 6.35 -9.27
C VAL A 406 3.19 5.14 -8.33
N ASP A 407 4.37 4.78 -7.82
CA ASP A 407 4.53 3.73 -6.81
C ASP A 407 4.81 4.29 -5.41
N TYR A 408 3.84 4.14 -4.50
CA TYR A 408 3.99 4.51 -3.10
C TYR A 408 4.63 3.41 -2.25
N THR A 409 4.82 2.20 -2.80
CA THR A 409 5.43 1.08 -2.07
C THR A 409 6.79 1.48 -1.56
N ARG A 410 7.58 2.18 -2.38
CA ARG A 410 8.87 2.77 -2.00
C ARG A 410 8.80 3.66 -0.76
N ARG A 411 7.72 4.42 -0.55
CA ARG A 411 7.59 5.29 0.63
C ARG A 411 7.22 4.49 1.87
N LEU A 412 6.37 3.46 1.73
CA LEU A 412 6.03 2.55 2.81
C LEU A 412 7.23 1.70 3.24
N GLN A 413 8.04 1.24 2.29
CA GLN A 413 9.33 0.59 2.56
C GLN A 413 10.27 1.53 3.34
N THR A 414 10.43 2.79 2.90
CA THR A 414 11.23 3.79 3.66
C THR A 414 10.69 3.99 5.07
N LEU A 415 9.37 4.13 5.21
CA LEU A 415 8.73 4.31 6.50
C LEU A 415 8.94 3.09 7.40
N ALA A 416 8.84 1.87 6.85
CA ALA A 416 9.06 0.63 7.59
C ALA A 416 10.48 0.53 8.17
N VAL A 417 11.50 0.77 7.33
CA VAL A 417 12.90 0.78 7.77
C VAL A 417 13.17 1.93 8.74
N PHE A 418 12.63 3.13 8.46
CA PHE A 418 12.76 4.27 9.36
C PHE A 418 12.14 3.98 10.73
N THR A 419 10.90 3.49 10.77
CA THR A 419 10.21 3.14 12.02
C THR A 419 10.97 2.07 12.80
N HIS A 420 11.48 1.03 12.14
CA HIS A 420 12.26 0.00 12.80
C HIS A 420 13.59 0.57 13.34
N ALA A 421 14.36 1.29 12.53
CA ALA A 421 15.64 1.89 12.93
C ALA A 421 15.48 2.96 14.02
N SER A 422 14.43 3.77 13.94
CA SER A 422 14.16 4.83 14.93
C SER A 422 13.54 4.31 16.22
N SER A 423 13.00 3.07 16.24
CA SER A 423 12.30 2.53 17.42
C SER A 423 13.19 2.46 18.67
N ILE A 424 14.50 2.24 18.51
CA ILE A 424 15.48 2.23 19.60
C ILE A 424 15.63 3.60 20.28
N ILE A 425 15.29 4.69 19.58
CA ILE A 425 15.33 6.07 20.10
C ILE A 425 13.92 6.51 20.53
N VAL A 426 12.92 6.27 19.68
CA VAL A 426 11.56 6.76 19.86
C VAL A 426 10.85 6.10 21.04
N LEU A 427 11.00 4.78 21.23
CA LEU A 427 10.30 4.08 22.32
C LEU A 427 10.83 4.47 23.72
N PRO A 428 12.15 4.57 23.94
CA PRO A 428 12.66 5.07 25.22
C PRO A 428 12.34 6.55 25.43
N TRP A 429 12.42 7.37 24.38
CA TRP A 429 12.00 8.76 24.44
C TRP A 429 10.53 8.90 24.85
N LEU A 430 9.65 8.09 24.26
CA LEU A 430 8.23 8.05 24.63
C LEU A 430 8.06 7.67 26.11
N PHE A 431 8.79 6.68 26.62
CA PHE A 431 8.75 6.34 28.04
C PHE A 431 9.12 7.54 28.93
N PHE A 432 10.23 8.22 28.66
CA PHE A 432 10.65 9.39 29.45
C PHE A 432 9.70 10.58 29.27
N TYR A 433 9.13 10.77 28.09
CA TYR A 433 8.10 11.78 27.85
C TYR A 433 6.83 11.48 28.66
N LEU A 434 6.37 10.23 28.74
CA LEU A 434 5.22 9.89 29.57
C LEU A 434 5.49 10.13 31.07
N TRP A 435 6.74 10.06 31.53
CA TRP A 435 7.10 10.45 32.89
C TRP A 435 6.90 11.94 33.19
N THR A 436 6.84 12.81 32.18
CA THR A 436 6.55 14.24 32.40
C THR A 436 5.06 14.52 32.60
N ILE A 437 4.20 13.50 32.48
CA ILE A 437 2.74 13.62 32.57
C ILE A 437 2.27 12.82 33.81
N PRO A 438 1.85 13.49 34.91
CA PRO A 438 1.48 12.82 36.17
C PRO A 438 0.40 11.75 36.06
N LEU A 439 -0.51 11.88 35.09
CA LEU A 439 -1.56 10.89 34.81
C LEU A 439 -1.02 9.47 34.59
N PHE A 440 0.18 9.33 34.01
CA PHE A 440 0.77 8.03 33.71
C PHE A 440 1.64 7.47 34.84
N TRP A 441 1.92 8.24 35.89
CA TRP A 441 2.85 7.84 36.95
C TRP A 441 2.51 6.52 37.64
N PRO A 442 1.24 6.22 38.03
CA PRO A 442 0.93 4.94 38.68
C PRO A 442 1.31 3.73 37.82
N PHE A 443 1.03 3.82 36.51
CA PHE A 443 1.35 2.75 35.55
C PHE A 443 2.85 2.67 35.27
N LEU A 444 3.53 3.81 35.16
CA LEU A 444 4.97 3.87 34.89
C LEU A 444 5.79 3.40 36.09
N LEU A 445 5.40 3.77 37.32
CA LEU A 445 5.99 3.29 38.57
C LEU A 445 5.83 1.78 38.69
N TYR A 446 4.61 1.26 38.45
CA TYR A 446 4.39 -0.18 38.44
C TYR A 446 5.28 -0.86 37.38
N TYR A 447 5.32 -0.33 36.16
CA TYR A 447 6.13 -0.87 35.07
C TYR A 447 7.63 -0.86 35.41
N THR A 448 8.17 0.23 35.95
CA THR A 448 9.59 0.31 36.31
C THR A 448 9.95 -0.63 37.45
N ILE A 449 9.13 -0.69 38.50
CA ILE A 449 9.33 -1.61 39.61
C ILE A 449 9.30 -3.05 39.10
N PHE A 450 8.23 -3.43 38.39
CA PHE A 450 8.09 -4.77 37.82
C PHE A 450 9.29 -5.12 36.93
N ARG A 451 9.72 -4.20 36.09
CA ARG A 451 10.84 -4.42 35.17
C ARG A 451 12.17 -4.65 35.90
N TYR A 452 12.58 -3.72 36.76
CA TYR A 452 13.93 -3.72 37.33
C TYR A 452 14.06 -4.69 38.52
N TRP A 453 12.97 -4.92 39.28
CA TRP A 453 13.00 -5.79 40.46
C TRP A 453 12.38 -7.17 40.24
N CYS A 454 11.38 -7.32 39.36
CA CYS A 454 10.64 -8.58 39.22
C CYS A 454 10.96 -9.37 37.93
N ASP A 455 11.15 -8.69 36.79
CA ASP A 455 11.15 -9.35 35.48
C ASP A 455 12.51 -9.94 35.07
N LYS A 456 12.74 -11.18 35.50
CA LYS A 456 13.92 -11.99 35.14
C LYS A 456 13.75 -12.80 33.84
N SER A 457 12.78 -12.46 32.99
CA SER A 457 12.41 -13.24 31.79
C SER A 457 13.55 -13.53 30.81
N LEU A 458 14.53 -12.63 30.69
CA LEU A 458 15.68 -12.79 29.79
C LEU A 458 16.73 -13.77 30.32
N SER A 459 16.89 -13.89 31.64
CA SER A 459 17.89 -14.76 32.26
C SER A 459 17.36 -16.15 32.57
N ASN A 460 16.05 -16.26 32.85
CA ASN A 460 15.40 -17.52 33.13
C ASN A 460 14.75 -18.15 31.89
N GLY A 461 14.74 -17.49 30.73
CA GLY A 461 14.15 -17.96 29.46
C GLY A 461 12.63 -17.85 29.35
N ALA A 462 11.96 -17.15 30.27
CA ALA A 462 10.53 -16.87 30.17
C ALA A 462 10.19 -15.86 29.05
N ASN A 463 11.20 -15.25 28.41
CA ASN A 463 11.03 -14.41 27.21
C ASN A 463 10.29 -15.16 26.08
N ILE A 464 10.33 -16.49 26.04
CA ILE A 464 9.56 -17.28 25.06
C ILE A 464 8.07 -16.91 25.07
N ARG A 465 7.50 -16.62 26.25
CA ARG A 465 6.09 -16.23 26.41
C ARG A 465 5.77 -14.81 25.93
N ARG A 466 6.79 -13.98 25.70
CA ARG A 466 6.64 -12.59 25.26
C ARG A 466 6.62 -12.47 23.75
N LYS A 467 7.15 -13.46 23.01
CA LYS A 467 7.11 -13.53 21.55
C LYS A 467 5.65 -13.51 21.08
N SER A 468 5.30 -12.53 20.25
CA SER A 468 3.93 -12.30 19.80
C SER A 468 3.79 -12.56 18.31
N SER A 469 2.99 -13.56 17.94
CA SER A 469 2.68 -13.84 16.54
C SER A 469 1.96 -12.66 15.87
N PHE A 470 1.13 -11.91 16.60
CA PHE A 470 0.47 -10.72 16.08
C PHE A 470 1.48 -9.65 15.65
N VAL A 471 2.43 -9.31 16.53
CA VAL A 471 3.42 -8.27 16.25
C VAL A 471 4.33 -8.69 15.08
N ARG A 472 4.76 -9.95 15.04
CA ARG A 472 5.64 -10.47 13.97
C ARG A 472 4.96 -10.51 12.60
N ASN A 473 3.64 -10.67 12.54
CA ASN A 473 2.85 -10.70 11.30
C ASN A 473 2.38 -9.32 10.80
N LEU A 474 2.80 -8.22 11.44
CA LEU A 474 2.44 -6.88 10.99
C LEU A 474 2.98 -6.62 9.56
N PRO A 475 2.18 -6.02 8.65
CA PRO A 475 2.58 -5.76 7.26
C PRO A 475 3.85 -4.93 7.10
N ILE A 476 4.22 -4.17 8.12
CA ILE A 476 5.44 -3.35 8.14
C ILE A 476 6.71 -4.18 7.88
N TYR A 477 6.75 -5.44 8.34
CA TYR A 477 7.92 -6.31 8.15
C TYR A 477 8.06 -6.82 6.72
N ARG A 478 6.97 -6.93 5.96
CA ARG A 478 7.02 -7.21 4.52
C ARG A 478 7.65 -6.04 3.78
N TYR A 479 7.19 -4.81 4.07
CA TYR A 479 7.80 -3.59 3.50
C TYR A 479 9.25 -3.38 3.93
N PHE A 480 9.63 -3.80 5.14
CA PHE A 480 11.02 -3.80 5.60
C PHE A 480 11.89 -4.72 4.75
N CYS A 481 11.44 -5.96 4.50
CA CYS A 481 12.19 -6.92 3.69
C CYS A 481 12.25 -6.51 2.21
N ASP A 482 11.15 -5.96 1.67
CA ASP A 482 11.09 -5.45 0.29
C ASP A 482 11.97 -4.20 0.06
N TYR A 483 12.38 -3.50 1.13
CA TYR A 483 13.27 -2.34 1.02
C TYR A 483 14.70 -2.73 0.61
N PHE A 484 15.21 -3.83 1.17
CA PHE A 484 16.55 -4.40 0.91
C PHE A 484 16.52 -5.60 -0.03
N PRO A 485 15.45 -5.74 -0.83
CA PRO A 485 14.97 -7.01 -1.39
C PRO A 485 15.58 -8.28 -0.75
N ILE A 486 15.30 -8.51 0.54
CA ILE A 486 15.93 -9.63 1.28
C ILE A 486 15.41 -10.96 0.73
N ARG A 487 16.31 -11.90 0.47
CA ARG A 487 15.97 -13.27 0.04
C ARG A 487 16.64 -14.30 0.93
N LEU A 488 15.91 -15.37 1.23
CA LEU A 488 16.41 -16.50 2.01
C LEU A 488 16.71 -17.67 1.07
N HIS A 489 17.88 -18.27 1.24
CA HIS A 489 18.34 -19.42 0.46
C HIS A 489 18.81 -20.51 1.42
N LYS A 490 18.37 -21.76 1.22
CA LYS A 490 18.82 -22.90 2.01
C LYS A 490 19.60 -23.84 1.11
N THR A 491 20.79 -24.25 1.55
CA THR A 491 21.59 -25.24 0.84
C THR A 491 21.06 -26.66 1.05
N VAL A 492 20.39 -26.91 2.18
CA VAL A 492 19.77 -28.18 2.57
C VAL A 492 18.52 -27.89 3.40
N ASP A 493 17.53 -28.77 3.32
CA ASP A 493 16.36 -28.76 4.20
C ASP A 493 16.75 -29.14 5.64
N LEU A 494 16.38 -28.29 6.60
CA LEU A 494 16.62 -28.56 8.02
C LEU A 494 15.48 -29.39 8.59
N ILE A 495 15.83 -30.39 9.39
CA ILE A 495 14.88 -31.23 10.12
C ILE A 495 14.12 -30.34 11.13
N PRO A 496 12.77 -30.36 11.15
CA PRO A 496 11.97 -29.62 12.12
C PRO A 496 12.34 -29.96 13.56
N THR A 497 12.54 -28.96 14.41
CA THR A 497 12.75 -29.20 15.85
C THR A 497 11.47 -29.71 16.52
N PHE A 498 10.33 -29.16 16.10
CA PHE A 498 9.00 -29.50 16.62
C PHE A 498 8.09 -30.01 15.52
N THR A 499 7.36 -31.08 15.79
CA THR A 499 6.23 -31.53 14.98
C THR A 499 4.93 -31.34 15.75
N THR A 500 3.88 -30.96 15.01
CA THR A 500 2.55 -30.76 15.60
C THR A 500 1.81 -32.09 15.66
N THR A 501 1.47 -32.53 16.86
CA THR A 501 0.65 -33.72 17.09
C THR A 501 -0.69 -33.31 17.69
N THR A 502 -1.78 -33.87 17.16
CA THR A 502 -3.12 -33.63 17.71
C THR A 502 -3.31 -34.49 18.96
N VAL A 503 -3.49 -33.86 20.11
CA VAL A 503 -3.75 -34.54 21.37
C VAL A 503 -5.16 -34.19 21.83
N GLN A 504 -5.93 -35.20 22.26
CA GLN A 504 -7.24 -35.01 22.85
C GLN A 504 -7.09 -34.43 24.26
N ARG A 505 -7.49 -33.17 24.47
CA ARG A 505 -7.45 -32.52 25.78
C ARG A 505 -8.86 -32.48 26.36
N GLN A 506 -8.99 -32.90 27.63
CA GLN A 506 -10.23 -32.75 28.38
C GLN A 506 -10.33 -31.35 28.98
N ARG A 507 -11.39 -30.61 28.64
CA ARG A 507 -11.67 -29.28 29.19
C ARG A 507 -13.12 -29.17 29.62
N TYR A 508 -13.40 -28.30 30.60
CA TYR A 508 -14.77 -27.92 30.95
C TYR A 508 -15.38 -27.05 29.84
N SER A 509 -16.70 -27.12 29.66
CA SER A 509 -17.42 -26.21 28.75
C SER A 509 -17.06 -24.75 29.03
N TRP A 510 -17.15 -23.89 28.02
CA TRP A 510 -16.89 -22.47 28.16
C TRP A 510 -17.79 -21.84 29.25
N LEU A 511 -19.05 -22.29 29.37
CA LEU A 511 -19.99 -21.88 30.43
C LEU A 511 -19.43 -22.17 31.83
N VAL A 512 -19.00 -23.41 32.07
CA VAL A 512 -18.40 -23.83 33.35
C VAL A 512 -17.09 -23.07 33.60
N THR A 513 -16.31 -22.80 32.54
CA THR A 513 -15.05 -22.08 32.63
C THR A 513 -15.22 -20.61 32.98
N TRP A 514 -16.38 -20.01 32.70
CA TRP A 514 -16.68 -18.62 33.00
C TRP A 514 -17.43 -18.44 34.33
N PHE A 515 -18.44 -19.27 34.58
CA PHE A 515 -19.38 -19.07 35.69
C PHE A 515 -19.05 -19.86 36.96
N VAL A 516 -18.24 -20.91 36.87
CA VAL A 516 -17.83 -21.70 38.06
C VAL A 516 -16.44 -21.27 38.52
N PRO A 517 -16.27 -20.78 39.76
CA PRO A 517 -14.96 -20.43 40.30
C PRO A 517 -13.98 -21.60 40.25
N THR A 518 -12.71 -21.32 39.94
CA THR A 518 -11.68 -22.35 39.64
C THR A 518 -11.51 -23.38 40.76
N PHE A 519 -11.70 -22.97 42.02
CA PHE A 519 -11.55 -23.83 43.20
C PHE A 519 -12.74 -24.79 43.42
N LEU A 520 -13.93 -24.48 42.89
CA LEU A 520 -15.14 -25.32 43.00
C LEU A 520 -15.22 -26.41 41.92
N ARG A 521 -14.54 -26.21 40.78
CA ARG A 521 -14.58 -27.15 39.63
C ARG A 521 -14.16 -28.58 39.98
N PRO A 522 -13.10 -28.85 40.77
CA PRO A 522 -12.71 -30.22 41.11
C PRO A 522 -13.78 -30.95 41.93
N LEU A 523 -14.42 -30.24 42.86
CA LEU A 523 -15.47 -30.78 43.72
C LEU A 523 -16.73 -31.07 42.91
N LEU A 524 -17.21 -30.11 42.11
CA LEU A 524 -18.38 -30.29 41.26
C LEU A 524 -18.19 -31.38 40.20
N PHE A 525 -16.97 -31.55 39.68
CA PHE A 525 -16.63 -32.66 38.79
C PHE A 525 -16.66 -34.02 39.50
N ARG A 526 -16.17 -34.11 40.74
CA ARG A 526 -16.27 -35.33 41.56
C ARG A 526 -17.70 -35.67 41.94
N LEU A 527 -18.54 -34.66 42.16
CA LEU A 527 -19.98 -34.81 42.43
C LEU A 527 -20.82 -35.07 41.17
N GLY A 528 -20.20 -35.12 39.98
CA GLY A 528 -20.89 -35.40 38.72
C GLY A 528 -21.73 -34.23 38.15
N LEU A 529 -21.69 -33.05 38.77
CA LEU A 529 -22.49 -31.88 38.39
C LEU A 529 -21.94 -31.12 37.17
N ILE A 530 -20.67 -31.35 36.82
CA ILE A 530 -20.04 -30.80 35.60
C ILE A 530 -19.21 -31.87 34.92
N SER A 531 -19.16 -31.86 33.58
CA SER A 531 -18.38 -32.80 32.77
C SER A 531 -17.27 -32.11 31.98
N LYS A 532 -16.26 -32.89 31.59
CA LYS A 532 -15.21 -32.46 30.66
C LYS A 532 -15.47 -33.09 29.30
N HIS A 533 -15.44 -32.29 28.24
CA HIS A 533 -15.50 -32.78 26.87
C HIS A 533 -14.08 -32.89 26.32
N ARG A 534 -13.89 -33.78 25.33
CA ARG A 534 -12.62 -33.97 24.63
C ARG A 534 -12.62 -33.06 23.40
N GLU A 535 -11.61 -32.22 23.28
CA GLU A 535 -11.37 -31.44 22.07
C GLU A 535 -9.97 -31.77 21.52
N PRO A 536 -9.82 -31.90 20.20
CA PRO A 536 -8.51 -32.02 19.56
C PRO A 536 -7.75 -30.71 19.74
N VAL A 537 -6.60 -30.75 20.41
CA VAL A 537 -5.70 -29.61 20.56
C VAL A 537 -4.37 -29.96 19.93
N SER A 538 -3.89 -29.10 19.02
CA SER A 538 -2.55 -29.19 18.46
C SER A 538 -1.51 -28.94 19.55
N LYS A 539 -0.68 -29.94 19.84
CA LYS A 539 0.46 -29.82 20.77
C LYS A 539 1.75 -30.04 19.98
N GLU A 540 2.66 -29.09 20.07
CA GLU A 540 4.01 -29.26 19.53
C GLU A 540 4.83 -30.17 20.43
N VAL A 541 5.44 -31.19 19.84
CA VAL A 541 6.34 -32.12 20.51
C VAL A 541 7.70 -32.02 19.84
N ARG A 542 8.76 -32.01 20.64
CA ARG A 542 10.12 -32.01 20.10
C ARG A 542 10.41 -33.37 19.46
N THR A 543 10.85 -33.36 18.21
CA THR A 543 11.21 -34.56 17.44
C THR A 543 12.54 -34.46 16.72
N GLY A 544 13.15 -33.27 16.65
CA GLY A 544 14.41 -33.06 15.94
C GLY A 544 15.45 -32.23 16.69
N PRO A 545 16.59 -31.96 16.03
CA PRO A 545 17.69 -31.14 16.54
C PRO A 545 17.27 -29.70 16.82
N ARG A 546 18.02 -29.07 17.72
CA ARG A 546 18.00 -27.62 17.94
C ARG A 546 19.08 -26.98 17.08
N TYR A 547 18.90 -25.74 16.66
CA TYR A 547 19.85 -25.05 15.79
C TYR A 547 20.43 -23.78 16.42
N MET A 548 21.73 -23.60 16.22
CA MET A 548 22.44 -22.34 16.43
C MET A 548 22.83 -21.77 15.06
N PHE A 549 22.07 -20.79 14.58
CA PHE A 549 22.37 -20.07 13.35
C PHE A 549 23.46 -19.02 13.60
N CYS A 550 24.62 -19.18 12.97
CA CYS A 550 25.77 -18.31 13.14
C CYS A 550 25.90 -17.40 11.92
N TYR A 551 25.48 -16.15 12.07
CA TYR A 551 25.38 -15.19 10.98
C TYR A 551 26.65 -14.35 10.78
N HIS A 552 27.02 -14.17 9.51
CA HIS A 552 28.14 -13.36 9.02
C HIS A 552 27.76 -12.66 7.71
N PRO A 553 28.31 -11.48 7.38
CA PRO A 553 28.95 -10.56 8.29
C PRO A 553 27.89 -9.80 9.12
N HIS A 554 28.29 -9.13 10.20
CA HIS A 554 27.39 -8.23 10.94
C HIS A 554 26.94 -7.02 10.10
N GLY A 555 27.76 -6.54 9.17
CA GLY A 555 27.60 -5.22 8.58
C GLY A 555 27.58 -4.11 9.63
N VAL A 556 27.16 -2.91 9.26
CA VAL A 556 26.91 -1.82 10.23
C VAL A 556 25.80 -2.24 11.20
N ILE A 557 24.69 -2.73 10.64
CA ILE A 557 23.55 -3.35 11.32
C ILE A 557 23.19 -4.59 10.50
N ALA A 558 23.00 -5.73 11.15
CA ALA A 558 22.67 -6.99 10.47
C ALA A 558 21.18 -7.04 10.07
N PHE A 559 20.81 -6.31 9.02
CA PHE A 559 19.45 -6.24 8.49
C PHE A 559 19.02 -7.54 7.79
N GLY A 560 19.92 -8.31 7.19
CA GLY A 560 19.58 -9.60 6.59
C GLY A 560 19.02 -10.59 7.61
N ILE A 561 19.76 -10.87 8.68
CA ILE A 561 19.30 -11.76 9.76
C ILE A 561 18.11 -11.20 10.54
N THR A 562 18.02 -9.87 10.67
CA THR A 562 16.87 -9.20 11.28
C THR A 562 15.61 -9.45 10.44
N GLY A 563 15.69 -9.24 9.13
CA GLY A 563 14.60 -9.54 8.19
C GLY A 563 14.20 -11.01 8.18
N ALA A 564 15.16 -11.91 8.38
CA ALA A 564 14.91 -13.34 8.46
C ALA A 564 14.12 -13.77 9.72
N PHE A 565 14.47 -13.29 10.92
CA PHE A 565 13.95 -13.87 12.17
C PHE A 565 13.01 -12.96 13.01
N VAL A 566 13.11 -11.64 12.90
CA VAL A 566 12.40 -10.67 13.79
C VAL A 566 10.91 -10.52 13.41
N GLY A 567 10.55 -10.75 12.16
CA GLY A 567 9.16 -10.74 11.68
C GLY A 567 8.86 -11.89 10.73
N GLU A 568 7.62 -12.01 10.30
CA GLU A 568 7.18 -12.99 9.28
C GLU A 568 7.13 -12.37 7.87
N GLY A 569 7.89 -11.29 7.63
CA GLY A 569 7.94 -10.60 6.33
C GLY A 569 8.39 -11.51 5.18
N LEU A 570 9.33 -12.42 5.46
CA LEU A 570 9.83 -13.46 4.54
C LEU A 570 9.22 -14.85 4.82
N GLN A 571 8.22 -14.93 5.69
CA GLN A 571 7.53 -16.19 6.04
C GLN A 571 8.50 -17.28 6.51
N ILE A 572 9.43 -16.94 7.41
CA ILE A 572 10.45 -17.86 7.93
C ILE A 572 9.85 -19.12 8.56
N SER A 573 8.66 -19.01 9.15
CA SER A 573 7.90 -20.14 9.70
C SER A 573 7.48 -21.17 8.65
N GLN A 574 7.29 -20.75 7.39
CA GLN A 574 7.06 -21.65 6.25
C GLN A 574 8.37 -22.12 5.63
N PHE A 575 9.40 -21.26 5.63
CA PHE A 575 10.72 -21.60 5.10
C PHE A 575 11.42 -22.71 5.91
N PHE A 576 11.30 -22.64 7.24
CA PHE A 576 11.74 -23.64 8.21
C PHE A 576 10.59 -24.06 9.15
N PRO A 577 9.71 -24.98 8.71
CA PRO A 577 8.58 -25.41 9.51
C PRO A 577 9.05 -26.10 10.79
N GLY A 578 8.41 -25.77 11.91
CA GLY A 578 8.72 -26.39 13.21
C GLY A 578 10.05 -25.95 13.85
N ILE A 579 10.74 -24.93 13.32
CA ILE A 579 11.96 -24.36 13.91
C ILE A 579 11.64 -23.01 14.55
N HIS A 580 11.52 -22.99 15.88
CA HIS A 580 11.32 -21.75 16.64
C HIS A 580 12.66 -21.10 16.98
N CYS A 581 13.02 -20.05 16.23
CA CYS A 581 14.27 -19.32 16.43
C CYS A 581 14.07 -17.98 17.18
N PHE A 582 15.07 -17.63 18.00
CA PHE A 582 15.23 -16.31 18.63
C PHE A 582 16.51 -15.63 18.14
N LEU A 583 16.40 -14.42 17.60
CA LEU A 583 17.57 -13.59 17.26
C LEU A 583 18.19 -13.02 18.54
N LEU A 584 19.50 -13.14 18.73
CA LEU A 584 20.15 -12.69 19.96
C LEU A 584 20.88 -11.36 19.78
N THR A 585 20.69 -10.44 20.72
CA THR A 585 21.29 -9.10 20.73
C THR A 585 21.86 -8.71 22.10
N LEU A 586 22.59 -7.60 22.13
CA LEU A 586 23.33 -7.06 23.27
C LEU A 586 22.40 -6.66 24.44
N ILE A 587 22.93 -6.76 25.67
CA ILE A 587 22.17 -6.44 26.89
C ILE A 587 21.68 -4.99 26.96
N ASN A 588 22.44 -4.05 26.40
CA ASN A 588 22.12 -2.62 26.44
C ASN A 588 20.77 -2.32 25.77
N GLN A 589 20.38 -3.07 24.73
CA GLN A 589 19.06 -2.92 24.10
C GLN A 589 17.91 -3.27 25.04
N PHE A 590 18.10 -4.23 25.95
CA PHE A 590 17.12 -4.60 26.96
C PHE A 590 17.12 -3.66 28.18
N MET A 591 18.10 -2.76 28.29
CA MET A 591 18.13 -1.68 29.28
C MET A 591 17.30 -0.46 28.85
N LEU A 592 16.76 -0.45 27.64
CA LEU A 592 15.88 0.61 27.14
C LEU A 592 14.38 0.28 27.41
N PRO A 593 13.64 1.10 28.18
CA PRO A 593 12.22 0.87 28.45
C PRO A 593 11.39 0.97 27.16
N PHE A 594 10.27 0.25 27.11
CA PHE A 594 9.39 0.06 25.94
C PHE A 594 10.06 -0.61 24.73
N TYR A 595 11.27 -0.20 24.33
CA TYR A 595 12.05 -0.85 23.28
C TYR A 595 12.34 -2.31 23.62
N ARG A 596 12.71 -2.59 24.87
CA ARG A 596 12.86 -3.95 25.41
C ARG A 596 11.65 -4.84 25.10
N ASP A 597 10.45 -4.38 25.46
CA ASP A 597 9.23 -5.17 25.29
C ASP A 597 8.87 -5.32 23.80
N TYR A 598 9.13 -4.30 23.00
CA TYR A 598 8.99 -4.35 21.54
C TYR A 598 9.87 -5.42 20.91
N ILE A 599 11.18 -5.45 21.21
CA ILE A 599 12.09 -6.46 20.62
C ILE A 599 11.82 -7.88 21.18
N MET A 600 11.43 -8.00 22.45
CA MET A 600 10.99 -9.29 23.02
C MET A 600 9.75 -9.83 22.30
N ALA A 601 8.78 -8.96 21.99
CA ALA A 601 7.60 -9.33 21.21
C ALA A 601 7.94 -9.85 19.81
N LEU A 602 9.04 -9.38 19.23
CA LEU A 602 9.54 -9.86 17.94
C LEU A 602 10.29 -11.19 18.02
N GLY A 603 10.51 -11.72 19.22
CA GLY A 603 11.31 -12.93 19.42
C GLY A 603 12.82 -12.65 19.46
N VAL A 604 13.22 -11.44 19.89
CA VAL A 604 14.63 -11.13 20.16
C VAL A 604 15.00 -11.52 21.59
N GLY A 605 16.10 -12.24 21.74
CA GLY A 605 16.65 -12.73 22.99
C GLY A 605 18.00 -12.09 23.36
N LEU A 606 18.48 -12.42 24.56
CA LEU A 606 19.70 -11.84 25.13
C LEU A 606 20.95 -12.69 24.80
N VAL A 607 21.98 -12.06 24.22
CA VAL A 607 23.28 -12.68 23.92
C VAL A 607 24.18 -12.76 25.17
N THR A 608 23.75 -13.56 26.15
CA THR A 608 24.59 -13.90 27.32
C THR A 608 24.64 -15.41 27.49
N ARG A 609 25.66 -15.92 28.20
CA ARG A 609 25.77 -17.36 28.47
C ARG A 609 24.50 -17.92 29.11
N LYS A 610 23.95 -17.22 30.11
CA LYS A 610 22.69 -17.60 30.79
C LYS A 610 21.49 -17.52 29.85
N GLY A 611 21.37 -16.46 29.05
CA GLY A 611 20.27 -16.29 28.09
C GLY A 611 20.23 -17.36 27.01
N ILE A 612 21.39 -17.64 26.38
CA ILE A 612 21.53 -18.71 25.37
C ILE A 612 21.18 -20.07 25.98
N ALA A 613 21.76 -20.40 27.13
CA ALA A 613 21.47 -21.65 27.82
C ALA A 613 19.98 -21.78 28.20
N ALA A 614 19.33 -20.69 28.62
CA ALA A 614 17.92 -20.70 29.00
C ALA A 614 16.95 -20.93 27.82
N LEU A 615 17.33 -20.48 26.61
CA LEU A 615 16.56 -20.72 25.38
C LEU A 615 16.81 -22.13 24.85
N LEU A 616 18.09 -22.52 24.70
CA LEU A 616 18.47 -23.85 24.21
C LEU A 616 17.93 -24.95 25.12
N SER A 617 18.04 -24.80 26.45
CA SER A 617 17.49 -25.79 27.39
C SER A 617 15.96 -25.95 27.34
N ARG A 618 15.23 -25.05 26.68
CA ARG A 618 13.78 -25.19 26.39
C ARG A 618 13.51 -25.50 24.92
N ASP A 619 14.47 -26.15 24.29
CA ASP A 619 14.42 -26.63 22.93
C ASP A 619 14.19 -25.54 21.86
N GLN A 620 14.47 -24.28 22.18
CA GLN A 620 14.40 -23.20 21.19
C GLN A 620 15.72 -23.09 20.43
N SER A 621 15.63 -22.79 19.13
CA SER A 621 16.79 -22.45 18.31
C SER A 621 17.18 -20.98 18.49
N VAL A 622 18.43 -20.64 18.22
CA VAL A 622 18.96 -19.27 18.38
C VAL A 622 19.75 -18.82 17.16
N ALA A 623 19.64 -17.53 16.81
CA ALA A 623 20.46 -16.89 15.79
C ALA A 623 21.39 -15.86 16.43
N ILE A 624 22.68 -15.94 16.10
CA ILE A 624 23.74 -15.13 16.71
C ILE A 624 24.61 -14.54 15.61
N VAL A 625 24.81 -13.23 15.65
CA VAL A 625 25.79 -12.55 14.80
C VAL A 625 27.16 -12.61 15.48
N ILE A 626 28.09 -13.37 14.92
CA ILE A 626 29.31 -13.80 15.63
C ILE A 626 30.37 -12.68 15.72
N GLY A 627 30.59 -11.91 14.65
CA GLY A 627 31.61 -10.85 14.64
C GLY A 627 31.23 -9.61 15.45
N GLY A 628 29.92 -9.37 15.63
CA GLY A 628 29.38 -8.33 16.51
C GLY A 628 29.86 -6.92 16.16
N ALA A 629 29.94 -6.04 17.17
CA ALA A 629 30.36 -4.64 17.00
C ALA A 629 31.81 -4.43 16.52
N SER A 630 32.65 -5.46 16.53
CA SER A 630 34.01 -5.35 15.96
C SER A 630 34.00 -5.45 14.44
N GLU A 631 33.07 -6.23 13.89
CA GLU A 631 32.87 -6.41 12.46
C GLU A 631 32.14 -5.21 11.83
N SER A 632 31.27 -4.53 12.57
CA SER A 632 30.57 -3.33 12.08
C SER A 632 31.48 -2.14 11.77
N LEU A 633 32.66 -2.07 12.39
CA LEU A 633 33.68 -1.08 12.07
C LEU A 633 34.42 -1.39 10.75
N LEU A 634 34.37 -2.63 10.30
CA LEU A 634 35.09 -3.12 9.12
C LEU A 634 34.19 -3.20 7.88
N ALA A 635 32.89 -2.96 8.05
CA ALA A 635 31.90 -3.01 6.99
C ALA A 635 32.17 -1.93 5.93
N LYS A 636 32.70 -2.36 4.78
CA LYS A 636 32.86 -1.53 3.57
C LYS A 636 32.12 -2.19 2.41
N PRO A 637 31.50 -1.38 1.53
CA PRO A 637 30.98 -1.91 0.28
C PRO A 637 32.05 -2.70 -0.49
N GLY A 638 31.67 -3.85 -1.04
CA GLY A 638 32.56 -4.75 -1.78
C GLY A 638 33.63 -5.48 -0.95
N ARG A 639 33.69 -5.30 0.37
CA ARG A 639 34.68 -5.97 1.24
C ARG A 639 34.03 -7.04 2.11
N ASN A 640 34.54 -8.27 2.05
CA ASN A 640 34.02 -9.43 2.78
C ASN A 640 34.95 -9.87 3.92
N SER A 641 35.30 -8.95 4.83
CA SER A 641 36.17 -9.25 5.99
C SER A 641 35.35 -9.56 7.25
N ILE A 642 35.58 -10.72 7.87
CA ILE A 642 34.84 -11.17 9.06
C ILE A 642 35.75 -11.48 10.25
N VAL A 643 35.32 -11.12 11.47
CA VAL A 643 36.06 -11.37 12.72
C VAL A 643 35.63 -12.71 13.30
N LEU A 644 36.41 -13.78 13.10
CA LEU A 644 36.03 -15.13 13.53
C LEU A 644 37.17 -15.92 14.20
N ASN A 645 38.44 -15.66 13.92
CA ASN A 645 39.56 -16.51 14.40
C ASN A 645 39.62 -16.58 15.94
N ARG A 646 39.46 -15.45 16.65
CA ARG A 646 39.43 -15.45 18.13
C ARG A 646 38.05 -15.76 18.72
N ARG A 647 36.99 -15.83 17.90
CA ARG A 647 35.59 -15.93 18.36
C ARG A 647 35.15 -17.39 18.54
N LYS A 648 35.77 -18.10 19.49
CA LYS A 648 35.47 -19.53 19.75
C LYS A 648 34.34 -19.78 20.77
N GLY A 649 33.81 -18.71 21.36
CA GLY A 649 32.85 -18.79 22.46
C GLY A 649 31.50 -19.41 22.11
N PHE A 650 31.03 -19.26 20.86
CA PHE A 650 29.76 -19.85 20.43
C PHE A 650 29.85 -21.38 20.29
N ILE A 651 30.99 -21.90 19.87
CA ILE A 651 31.27 -23.35 19.79
C ILE A 651 31.36 -23.94 21.19
N LYS A 652 32.10 -23.27 22.08
CA LYS A 652 32.14 -23.64 23.49
C LYS A 652 30.75 -23.64 24.13
N MET A 653 29.86 -22.74 23.71
CA MET A 653 28.47 -22.73 24.16
C MET A 653 27.68 -23.90 23.60
N ALA A 654 27.80 -24.20 22.31
CA ALA A 654 27.12 -25.34 21.69
C ALA A 654 27.51 -26.66 22.36
N LEU A 655 28.82 -26.90 22.54
CA LEU A 655 29.35 -28.09 23.22
C LEU A 655 28.81 -28.24 24.65
N ARG A 656 28.64 -27.12 25.39
CA ARG A 656 28.06 -27.14 26.74
C ARG A 656 26.58 -27.49 26.78
N MET A 657 25.84 -27.11 25.74
CA MET A 657 24.38 -27.25 25.71
C MET A 657 23.92 -28.52 25.00
N THR A 658 24.85 -29.25 24.37
CA THR A 658 24.62 -30.57 23.79
C THR A 658 24.22 -31.55 24.89
N GLY A 659 23.15 -32.30 24.68
CA GLY A 659 22.57 -33.24 25.64
C GLY A 659 21.75 -32.59 26.77
N ILE A 660 21.56 -31.26 26.77
CA ILE A 660 20.83 -30.55 27.82
C ILE A 660 19.46 -30.07 27.31
N SER A 661 18.39 -30.72 27.75
CA SER A 661 16.99 -30.30 27.56
C SER A 661 16.20 -30.36 28.87
N LYS A 662 15.29 -29.41 29.09
CA LYS A 662 14.36 -29.37 30.23
C LYS A 662 12.96 -29.89 29.87
N THR A 663 12.70 -30.07 28.58
CA THR A 663 11.35 -30.29 28.04
C THR A 663 11.21 -31.63 27.32
N SER A 664 12.31 -32.25 26.91
CA SER A 664 12.34 -33.53 26.23
C SER A 664 12.89 -34.66 27.11
N THR A 665 12.30 -35.85 26.99
CA THR A 665 12.78 -37.12 27.56
C THR A 665 13.59 -37.96 26.55
N ILE A 666 13.81 -37.45 25.33
CA ILE A 666 14.62 -38.12 24.30
C ILE A 666 16.07 -38.16 24.83
N LYS A 667 16.51 -39.36 25.25
CA LYS A 667 17.85 -39.56 25.83
C LYS A 667 18.92 -39.90 24.80
N ASP A 668 18.54 -40.33 23.59
CA ASP A 668 19.46 -41.04 22.68
C ASP A 668 19.29 -40.62 21.20
N ASP A 669 19.25 -39.32 20.91
CA ASP A 669 19.37 -38.85 19.51
C ASP A 669 20.82 -38.44 19.23
N GLU A 670 21.41 -38.99 18.16
CA GLU A 670 22.79 -38.74 17.79
C GLU A 670 23.09 -37.25 17.53
N ASP A 671 22.12 -36.47 17.06
CA ASP A 671 22.30 -35.07 16.68
C ASP A 671 21.35 -34.13 17.46
N ASP A 672 21.62 -33.89 18.74
CA ASP A 672 20.76 -33.05 19.60
C ASP A 672 20.85 -31.53 19.31
N LEU A 673 22.04 -31.03 18.93
CA LEU A 673 22.30 -29.61 18.67
C LEU A 673 23.22 -29.43 17.46
N CYS A 674 22.77 -28.64 16.49
CA CYS A 674 23.52 -28.35 15.27
C CYS A 674 23.89 -26.87 15.18
N ILE A 675 25.10 -26.57 14.72
CA ILE A 675 25.51 -25.21 14.35
C ILE A 675 25.33 -25.05 12.83
N VAL A 676 24.72 -23.96 12.40
CA VAL A 676 24.48 -23.67 10.98
C VAL A 676 25.27 -22.41 10.61
N PRO A 677 26.28 -22.48 9.72
CA PRO A 677 26.90 -21.29 9.17
C PRO A 677 25.89 -20.56 8.28
N VAL A 678 25.72 -19.26 8.49
CA VAL A 678 24.82 -18.42 7.69
C VAL A 678 25.59 -17.21 7.18
N TYR A 679 25.49 -16.95 5.87
CA TYR A 679 26.15 -15.81 5.25
C TYR A 679 25.15 -14.85 4.57
N GLY A 680 25.29 -13.54 4.81
CA GLY A 680 24.48 -12.48 4.21
C GLY A 680 25.27 -11.72 3.14
N PHE A 681 25.06 -12.08 1.87
CA PHE A 681 25.64 -11.36 0.74
C PHE A 681 24.94 -10.01 0.55
N GLY A 682 25.72 -8.93 0.38
CA GLY A 682 25.21 -7.56 0.23
C GLY A 682 25.04 -6.78 1.54
N GLU A 683 25.29 -7.39 2.70
CA GLU A 683 25.10 -6.76 4.02
C GLU A 683 26.03 -5.55 4.26
N ASN A 684 27.26 -5.61 3.75
CA ASN A 684 28.23 -4.53 3.89
C ASN A 684 28.00 -3.37 2.91
N ASP A 685 27.16 -3.56 1.90
CA ASP A 685 26.91 -2.57 0.86
C ASP A 685 25.83 -1.55 1.24
N ILE A 686 25.11 -1.80 2.34
CA ILE A 686 23.92 -1.05 2.71
C ILE A 686 24.26 0.32 3.33
N TYR A 687 25.48 0.51 3.82
CA TYR A 687 25.94 1.77 4.41
C TYR A 687 27.35 2.10 3.94
N ASP A 688 27.64 3.40 3.79
CA ASP A 688 29.01 3.86 3.69
C ASP A 688 29.50 4.28 5.08
N VAL A 689 30.53 3.61 5.57
CA VAL A 689 31.16 3.92 6.85
C VAL A 689 32.30 4.90 6.62
N PHE A 690 32.32 6.01 7.34
CA PHE A 690 33.44 6.93 7.38
C PHE A 690 34.55 6.40 8.29
N TYR A 691 35.72 6.20 7.71
CA TYR A 691 36.90 5.70 8.42
C TYR A 691 37.75 6.83 8.99
N THR A 692 38.13 6.67 10.25
CA THR A 692 39.00 7.60 11.00
C THR A 692 40.49 7.35 10.78
N GLY A 693 40.86 6.42 9.89
CA GLY A 693 42.18 6.37 9.24
C GLY A 693 43.38 6.16 10.17
N LEU A 694 43.38 5.09 10.95
CA LEU A 694 44.63 4.58 11.57
C LEU A 694 45.34 3.52 10.70
N ASP A 695 44.67 2.94 9.69
CA ASP A 695 45.17 1.78 8.92
C ASP A 695 45.20 1.99 7.38
N ASP A 696 45.11 3.22 6.87
CA ASP A 696 45.17 3.50 5.42
C ASP A 696 46.46 4.28 5.07
N PRO A 697 47.45 3.66 4.41
CA PRO A 697 48.77 4.27 4.16
C PRO A 697 48.80 5.30 3.02
N HIS A 698 47.70 5.54 2.30
CA HIS A 698 47.71 6.40 1.09
C HIS A 698 46.83 7.65 1.20
N HIS A 699 47.15 8.64 2.05
CA HIS A 699 46.39 9.91 2.05
C HIS A 699 47.24 11.19 2.21
N ARG A 700 46.93 12.17 1.33
CA ARG A 700 47.73 13.37 0.97
C ARG A 700 47.34 14.70 1.67
N ASN A 701 46.37 14.77 2.59
CA ASN A 701 45.92 16.02 3.23
C ASN A 701 46.03 16.03 4.77
N GLU A 702 46.61 17.08 5.36
CA GLU A 702 46.91 17.18 6.81
C GLU A 702 45.70 17.61 7.68
N ASN A 703 44.85 18.53 7.21
CA ASN A 703 43.69 19.02 7.98
C ASN A 703 42.62 17.93 8.21
N GLU A 704 42.48 17.00 7.28
CA GLU A 704 41.55 15.88 7.38
C GLU A 704 42.01 14.85 8.44
N ARG A 705 43.32 14.80 8.70
CA ARG A 705 43.96 13.89 9.67
C ARG A 705 43.61 14.26 11.11
N ALA A 706 43.48 15.56 11.42
CA ALA A 706 43.19 16.04 12.78
C ALA A 706 41.78 15.67 13.26
N TRP A 707 40.74 16.01 12.48
CA TRP A 707 39.35 15.70 12.83
C TRP A 707 39.08 14.18 12.83
N LYS A 708 39.66 13.42 11.89
CA LYS A 708 39.57 11.95 11.87
C LYS A 708 40.21 11.30 13.11
N ARG A 709 41.36 11.81 13.58
CA ARG A 709 41.97 11.34 14.84
C ARG A 709 41.08 11.60 16.05
N VAL A 710 40.48 12.78 16.15
CA VAL A 710 39.54 13.12 17.25
C VAL A 710 38.34 12.17 17.25
N LEU A 711 37.74 11.93 16.08
CA LEU A 711 36.64 10.96 15.94
C LEU A 711 37.06 9.54 16.31
N GLY A 712 38.25 9.10 15.90
CA GLY A 712 38.80 7.80 16.26
C GLY A 712 39.02 7.64 17.76
N LEU A 713 39.51 8.70 18.44
CA LEU A 713 39.65 8.74 19.90
C LEU A 713 38.31 8.66 20.61
N ILE A 714 37.28 9.37 20.12
CA ILE A 714 35.92 9.31 20.65
C ILE A 714 35.34 7.90 20.47
N GLN A 715 35.48 7.29 19.29
CA GLN A 715 35.02 5.92 19.04
C GLN A 715 35.74 4.92 19.95
N ALA A 716 37.05 5.04 20.13
CA ALA A 716 37.83 4.19 21.04
C ALA A 716 37.40 4.37 22.50
N TRP A 717 37.11 5.61 22.91
CA TRP A 717 36.59 5.93 24.24
C TRP A 717 35.20 5.32 24.45
N LEU A 718 34.28 5.49 23.51
CA LEU A 718 32.93 4.91 23.53
C LEU A 718 32.99 3.38 23.63
N LYS A 719 33.87 2.75 22.83
CA LYS A 719 34.11 1.30 22.89
C LYS A 719 34.54 0.86 24.29
N ARG A 720 35.50 1.59 24.87
CA ARG A 720 36.13 1.24 26.15
C ARG A 720 35.19 1.46 27.34
N LYS A 721 34.38 2.53 27.31
CA LYS A 721 33.50 2.93 28.43
C LYS A 721 32.10 2.33 28.36
N LEU A 722 31.52 2.23 27.16
CA LEU A 722 30.12 1.82 26.98
C LEU A 722 29.95 0.43 26.33
N GLY A 723 31.05 -0.17 25.85
CA GLY A 723 31.03 -1.49 25.22
C GLY A 723 30.42 -1.53 23.82
N PHE A 724 30.11 -0.37 23.23
CA PHE A 724 29.63 -0.23 21.85
C PHE A 724 30.32 0.93 21.15
N THR A 725 30.46 0.84 19.83
CA THR A 725 30.97 1.91 18.96
C THR A 725 29.90 2.31 17.97
N LEU A 726 29.71 3.62 17.80
CA LEU A 726 28.89 4.17 16.72
C LEU A 726 29.79 4.37 15.49
N PRO A 727 29.64 3.57 14.42
CA PRO A 727 30.25 3.90 13.15
C PRO A 727 29.67 5.23 12.66
N VAL A 728 30.53 6.13 12.20
CA VAL A 728 30.07 7.35 11.53
C VAL A 728 29.61 6.91 10.16
N ILE A 729 28.30 6.91 9.94
CA ILE A 729 27.70 6.41 8.70
C ILE A 729 27.16 7.57 7.89
N MET A 730 27.32 7.48 6.59
CA MET A 730 26.58 8.29 5.64
C MET A 730 25.92 7.38 4.62
N SER A 731 24.65 7.63 4.41
CA SER A 731 23.87 6.93 3.42
C SER A 731 22.82 7.92 2.89
N ARG A 732 21.57 7.49 2.72
CA ARG A 732 20.53 8.35 2.14
C ARG A 732 19.66 9.03 3.19
N GLY A 733 19.02 10.13 2.79
CA GLY A 733 17.99 10.81 3.58
C GLY A 733 16.59 10.21 3.39
N ILE A 734 15.60 10.79 4.07
CA ILE A 734 14.20 10.37 3.97
C ILE A 734 13.59 10.77 2.62
N LEU A 735 14.03 11.91 2.06
CA LEU A 735 13.49 12.52 0.84
C LEU A 735 14.52 12.70 -0.29
N ASN A 736 15.81 12.44 -0.05
CA ASN A 736 16.90 12.55 -1.01
C ASN A 736 17.84 11.33 -0.90
N TYR A 737 18.70 11.13 -1.90
CA TYR A 737 19.68 10.03 -1.92
C TYR A 737 21.09 10.46 -1.51
N ASP A 738 21.32 11.76 -1.34
CA ASP A 738 22.68 12.32 -1.32
C ASP A 738 23.32 12.36 0.08
N CYS A 739 22.53 12.42 1.16
CA CYS A 739 23.06 12.42 2.53
C CYS A 739 21.98 12.08 3.58
N GLY A 740 22.29 11.17 4.53
CA GLY A 740 21.44 10.84 5.68
C GLY A 740 21.85 9.57 6.42
N LEU A 741 20.99 9.12 7.36
CA LEU A 741 21.21 7.96 8.23
C LEU A 741 20.42 6.71 7.81
N LEU A 742 19.56 6.82 6.79
CA LEU A 742 18.81 5.67 6.30
C LEU A 742 19.68 4.85 5.37
N PRO A 743 19.60 3.51 5.45
CA PRO A 743 20.44 2.64 4.66
C PRO A 743 20.11 2.68 3.16
N TYR A 744 21.04 2.31 2.30
CA TYR A 744 20.82 2.14 0.87
C TYR A 744 19.90 0.96 0.57
N ARG A 745 19.21 1.02 -0.57
CA ARG A 745 18.32 -0.05 -1.04
C ARG A 745 19.08 -1.02 -1.92
N ARG A 746 19.90 -1.87 -1.30
CA ARG A 746 20.67 -2.91 -2.00
C ARG A 746 20.12 -4.29 -1.63
N PRO A 747 20.17 -5.26 -2.56
CA PRO A 747 19.70 -6.62 -2.30
C PRO A 747 20.55 -7.30 -1.22
N VAL A 748 19.91 -8.05 -0.34
CA VAL A 748 20.58 -8.87 0.69
C VAL A 748 20.15 -10.32 0.54
N ASN A 749 21.10 -11.21 0.26
CA ASN A 749 20.83 -12.65 0.11
C ASN A 749 21.39 -13.39 1.32
N VAL A 750 20.50 -13.95 2.14
CA VAL A 750 20.86 -14.73 3.33
C VAL A 750 20.87 -16.21 2.97
N VAL A 751 22.05 -16.82 3.00
CA VAL A 751 22.26 -18.24 2.66
C VAL A 751 22.52 -19.05 3.93
N PHE A 752 21.68 -20.05 4.16
CA PHE A 752 21.81 -21.02 5.25
C PHE A 752 22.60 -22.24 4.77
N GLY A 753 23.75 -22.47 5.41
CA GLY A 753 24.63 -23.62 5.13
C GLY A 753 24.12 -24.93 5.71
N ARG A 754 24.92 -25.98 5.51
CA ARG A 754 24.64 -27.32 6.05
C ARG A 754 24.78 -27.33 7.59
N PRO A 755 23.88 -28.02 8.32
CA PRO A 755 24.00 -28.16 9.76
C PRO A 755 25.24 -28.99 10.13
N ILE A 756 26.01 -28.52 11.09
CA ILE A 756 27.15 -29.21 11.68
C ILE A 756 26.69 -29.78 13.03
N PRO A 757 26.48 -31.10 13.16
CA PRO A 757 26.10 -31.71 14.42
C PRO A 757 27.24 -31.59 15.42
N ILE A 758 26.91 -31.17 16.64
CA ILE A 758 27.88 -31.04 17.74
C ILE A 758 27.74 -32.23 18.66
N LYS A 759 28.82 -33.02 18.75
CA LYS A 759 28.97 -34.17 19.65
C LYS A 759 30.16 -33.91 20.61
N ARG A 760 30.02 -34.34 21.87
CA ARG A 760 31.13 -34.34 22.85
C ARG A 760 32.18 -35.36 22.39
N LEU A 761 33.45 -34.95 22.28
CA LEU A 761 34.56 -35.86 21.96
C LEU A 761 35.14 -36.48 23.22
N TYR A 762 35.11 -35.76 24.35
CA TYR A 762 35.60 -36.21 25.65
C TYR A 762 34.57 -35.98 26.76
N GLY A 763 34.32 -37.02 27.57
CA GLY A 763 33.34 -37.01 28.66
C GLY A 763 31.92 -37.39 28.21
N ASN A 764 31.29 -38.31 28.93
CA ASN A 764 30.01 -38.93 28.53
C ASN A 764 28.78 -38.30 29.22
N LYS A 765 28.95 -37.31 30.11
CA LYS A 765 27.83 -36.72 30.86
C LYS A 765 27.54 -35.27 30.44
N PRO A 766 26.26 -34.89 30.28
CA PRO A 766 25.87 -33.50 30.07
C PRO A 766 26.37 -32.60 31.21
N GLY A 767 27.20 -31.60 30.89
CA GLY A 767 27.77 -30.67 31.86
C GLY A 767 29.26 -30.85 32.17
N ASP A 768 29.90 -31.89 31.62
CA ASP A 768 31.35 -32.10 31.72
C ASP A 768 32.14 -30.88 31.17
N PRO A 769 33.35 -30.60 31.70
CA PRO A 769 34.15 -29.47 31.24
C PRO A 769 34.53 -29.63 29.77
N VAL A 770 34.21 -28.60 28.97
CA VAL A 770 34.59 -28.56 27.55
C VAL A 770 36.08 -28.32 27.41
N THR A 771 36.78 -29.21 26.70
CA THR A 771 38.21 -29.10 26.46
C THR A 771 38.51 -28.09 25.37
N THR A 772 39.71 -27.50 25.39
CA THR A 772 40.10 -26.52 24.36
C THR A 772 40.28 -27.17 22.99
N GLU A 773 40.69 -28.44 22.96
CA GLU A 773 40.88 -29.24 21.74
C GLU A 773 39.55 -29.46 20.99
N GLU A 774 38.48 -29.82 21.69
CA GLU A 774 37.13 -29.95 21.10
C GLU A 774 36.68 -28.64 20.44
N VAL A 775 36.88 -27.54 21.15
CA VAL A 775 36.51 -26.21 20.66
C VAL A 775 37.32 -25.86 19.41
N GLN A 776 38.62 -26.18 19.39
CA GLN A 776 39.49 -25.93 18.25
C GLN A 776 39.09 -26.77 17.04
N TYR A 777 38.79 -28.06 17.26
CA TYR A 777 38.34 -28.97 16.21
C TYR A 777 37.06 -28.48 15.53
N TYR A 778 35.98 -28.26 16.30
CA TYR A 778 34.72 -27.77 15.74
C TYR A 778 34.83 -26.36 15.17
N HIS A 779 35.75 -25.52 15.68
CA HIS A 779 36.03 -24.22 15.08
C HIS A 779 36.64 -24.34 13.69
N GLY A 780 37.60 -25.25 13.51
CA GLY A 780 38.16 -25.59 12.21
C GLY A 780 37.10 -26.11 11.23
N VAL A 781 36.24 -27.03 11.69
CA VAL A 781 35.12 -27.56 10.89
C VAL A 781 34.16 -26.44 10.48
N TYR A 782 33.76 -25.58 11.41
CA TYR A 782 32.89 -24.45 11.14
C TYR A 782 33.50 -23.46 10.14
N VAL A 783 34.78 -23.10 10.30
CA VAL A 783 35.50 -22.20 9.39
C VAL A 783 35.56 -22.79 7.98
N LYS A 784 35.86 -24.09 7.85
CA LYS A 784 35.87 -24.78 6.55
C LYS A 784 34.50 -24.77 5.89
N ALA A 785 33.45 -25.07 6.64
CA ALA A 785 32.07 -25.04 6.15
C ALA A 785 31.64 -23.64 5.70
N LEU A 786 32.00 -22.60 6.46
CA LEU A 786 31.69 -21.21 6.10
C LEU A 786 32.44 -20.75 4.84
N LYS A 787 33.72 -21.10 4.68
CA LYS A 787 34.49 -20.82 3.46
C LYS A 787 33.88 -21.50 2.24
N THR A 788 33.46 -22.74 2.39
CA THR A 788 32.79 -23.52 1.32
C THR A 788 31.46 -22.85 0.95
N LEU A 789 30.63 -22.53 1.96
CA LEU A 789 29.36 -21.82 1.77
C LEU A 789 29.54 -20.50 0.99
N PHE A 790 30.58 -19.74 1.32
CA PHE A 790 30.88 -18.50 0.61
C PHE A 790 31.33 -18.76 -0.83
N ALA A 791 32.29 -19.66 -1.03
CA ALA A 791 32.85 -19.98 -2.35
C ALA A 791 31.78 -20.50 -3.33
N ASP A 792 30.87 -21.35 -2.87
CA ASP A 792 29.80 -21.94 -3.69
C ASP A 792 28.76 -20.91 -4.16
N ASN A 793 28.62 -19.80 -3.41
CA ASN A 793 27.55 -18.82 -3.63
C ASN A 793 28.05 -17.44 -4.09
N LYS A 794 29.35 -17.14 -4.00
CA LYS A 794 29.89 -15.81 -4.34
C LYS A 794 29.58 -15.40 -5.78
N ALA A 795 29.70 -16.31 -6.73
CA ALA A 795 29.45 -16.03 -8.15
C ALA A 795 27.98 -15.69 -8.46
N ALA A 796 27.04 -16.15 -7.62
CA ALA A 796 25.61 -15.90 -7.82
C ALA A 796 25.15 -14.56 -7.22
N PHE A 797 25.82 -14.08 -6.17
CA PHE A 797 25.32 -12.97 -5.35
C PHE A 797 26.26 -11.77 -5.24
N LEU A 798 27.54 -11.91 -5.57
CA LEU A 798 28.52 -10.82 -5.55
C LEU A 798 29.00 -10.47 -6.97
N PRO A 799 29.24 -9.18 -7.24
CA PRO A 799 29.96 -8.76 -8.43
C PRO A 799 31.39 -9.33 -8.48
N GLU A 800 31.97 -9.47 -9.68
CA GLU A 800 33.34 -9.99 -9.85
C GLU A 800 34.44 -9.12 -9.19
N TRP A 801 34.16 -7.84 -8.94
CA TRP A 801 35.11 -6.89 -8.35
C TRP A 801 35.12 -6.89 -6.81
N ASP A 802 34.22 -7.64 -6.16
CA ASP A 802 34.18 -7.75 -4.71
C ASP A 802 35.35 -8.58 -4.17
N GLU A 803 35.87 -8.19 -3.00
CA GLU A 803 36.94 -8.95 -2.34
C GLU A 803 36.44 -10.34 -1.89
N ASP A 804 37.29 -11.36 -2.02
CA ASP A 804 37.01 -12.69 -1.46
C ASP A 804 36.94 -12.67 0.07
N LEU A 805 36.36 -13.72 0.67
CA LEU A 805 36.16 -13.84 2.11
C LEU A 805 37.50 -13.83 2.86
N LYS A 806 37.71 -12.78 3.66
CA LYS A 806 38.88 -12.65 4.55
C LYS A 806 38.46 -12.88 5.99
N ILE A 807 38.98 -13.94 6.61
CA ILE A 807 38.76 -14.20 8.03
C ILE A 807 39.92 -13.60 8.81
N ILE A 808 39.62 -12.64 9.66
CA ILE A 808 40.60 -11.90 10.46
C ILE A 808 40.46 -12.21 11.97
N GLU A 809 41.42 -11.71 12.74
CA GLU A 809 41.53 -11.93 14.19
C GLU A 809 40.44 -11.28 15.04
#